data_AF-A0AAV9VRS3-F1
#
_entry.id   AF-A0AAV9VRS3-F1
#
_cell.length_a   1.000
_cell.length_b   1.000
_cell.length_c   1.000
_cell.angle_alpha   90.00
_cell.angle_beta   90.00
_cell.angle_gamma   90.00
#
_symmetry.space_group_name_H-M   'P 1'
#
loop_
_entity.id
_entity.type
_entity.pdbx_description
1 polymer ?
#
loop_
_entity_poly.entity_id
_entity_poly.type
_entity_poly.pdbx_seq_one_letter_code
_entity_poly.pdbx_strand_id
1 'polypeptide(L)'
;MRTFVPLTLLSATATALVAVPRPPISEIHELESYDFYTKRDEYNATAARGLGTSADIYIFNDWSEPITFTTSDHSRMSKSPPASVPVSSFGASSGYSIEANGWIPLQSSFKFAFQTPSDEKSGGKVDIGVSPWRTGYSLSGGSEYETAVLLAPAKILEKGRDFDFYFYTGPGEMGPLISSLLESNLGAFFAGVKKNPQKIALNPDIDITIKEFINPIVTCKYASVKPGLTDWGVTAIVDFTSEIKMRIRYKKLTQDATLKVTDFSVLAGAALNLGGLKTTNYKMANLKFSVSKLQTSIGDIKIDGDILVDIVGALYPVLAPVLKLPYKLASIINISENKNILKMINAAAGGFTGSTTKRWSLPTVDVSGLFKRFVSAFSSGDSKKVTRAVKNISTWMSAPEIQAKDLASLYIPGTHDSHAYSFDNVLSSMRYSDISFLWDMDYFLPAPSDGSFNPMKETPIHLGPVLGKYAMSSIARVAKAQGSDILSQLKGGVRHFDLRVYYDSAADKFYTQHGLRAKATLIDILNQVQQFIKANPSAAELIILDVSHTNFNQDFTLIDGTIITSQQVQFKYLGTIRQLEQWTYVPINARGTKNFNFQTLKSTVLSQITQGSNKVLFINPDITLPELSVNTEGWMNVPSGVTPKGGLYEISIAATLTPGEILENIMNGLCGVGEKELLKVKATQSNAAIVEKVRGIEGEKKTKVQLVSVDWWDIGKGGKTAVEAIVGMNYP
;
A
#
# COMPACT_ATOMS: atom_id res chain seq x y z
N MET A 1 -14.90 15.57 6.73
CA MET A 1 -13.92 16.30 5.89
C MET A 1 -12.55 15.66 6.12
N ARG A 2 -11.73 15.53 5.06
CA ARG A 2 -10.65 14.53 4.80
C ARG A 2 -9.54 14.26 5.84
N THR A 3 -9.83 13.68 7.01
CA THR A 3 -8.83 13.38 8.07
C THR A 3 -8.23 11.96 8.09
N PHE A 4 -8.58 11.04 7.19
CA PHE A 4 -8.05 9.64 7.22
C PHE A 4 -7.40 9.21 5.90
N VAL A 5 -6.55 10.08 5.38
CA VAL A 5 -5.87 9.99 4.09
C VAL A 5 -4.82 8.86 3.95
N PRO A 6 -4.05 8.40 4.98
CA PRO A 6 -2.93 7.48 4.75
C PRO A 6 -3.37 6.09 4.27
N LEU A 7 -4.52 5.58 4.72
CA LEU A 7 -5.03 4.25 4.33
C LEU A 7 -5.74 4.24 2.97
N THR A 8 -6.44 5.32 2.62
CA THR A 8 -7.08 5.49 1.29
C THR A 8 -6.07 5.78 0.18
N LEU A 9 -4.92 6.37 0.50
CA LEU A 9 -3.79 6.54 -0.41
C LEU A 9 -3.12 5.20 -0.75
N LEU A 10 -3.01 4.31 0.24
CA LEU A 10 -2.50 2.95 0.11
C LEU A 10 -3.43 2.01 -0.67
N SER A 11 -4.72 2.34 -0.79
CA SER A 11 -5.64 1.58 -1.62
C SER A 11 -5.69 2.04 -3.08
N ALA A 12 -5.30 3.29 -3.37
CA ALA A 12 -5.29 3.81 -4.74
C ALA A 12 -4.10 3.23 -5.55
N THR A 13 -2.97 2.92 -4.91
CA THR A 13 -1.81 2.16 -5.48
C THR A 13 -2.20 0.77 -5.94
N ALA A 14 -3.18 0.20 -5.27
CA ALA A 14 -3.68 -1.12 -5.53
C ALA A 14 -4.54 -1.15 -6.82
N THR A 15 -5.25 -0.06 -7.11
CA THR A 15 -6.26 0.05 -8.18
C THR A 15 -5.72 0.37 -9.56
N ALA A 16 -4.49 -0.03 -9.83
CA ALA A 16 -3.72 0.58 -10.88
C ALA A 16 -2.93 -0.39 -11.76
N LEU A 17 -3.10 -1.68 -11.51
CA LEU A 17 -2.21 -2.73 -12.04
C LEU A 17 -3.00 -3.95 -12.56
N VAL A 18 -4.28 -3.77 -12.94
CA VAL A 18 -5.19 -4.91 -13.15
C VAL A 18 -6.20 -4.71 -14.29
N ALA A 19 -6.27 -5.68 -15.22
CA ALA A 19 -7.19 -5.73 -16.37
C ALA A 19 -8.48 -6.55 -16.09
N VAL A 20 -9.59 -6.22 -16.77
CA VAL A 20 -11.00 -6.50 -16.38
C VAL A 20 -11.81 -7.31 -17.42
N PRO A 21 -12.57 -8.39 -17.09
CA PRO A 21 -14.06 -8.40 -17.25
C PRO A 21 -14.89 -9.25 -16.22
N ARG A 22 -16.22 -8.97 -16.13
CA ARG A 22 -17.18 -8.98 -14.98
C ARG A 22 -17.97 -10.27 -14.59
N PRO A 23 -18.58 -10.30 -13.36
CA PRO A 23 -19.41 -11.38 -12.78
C PRO A 23 -20.90 -10.97 -12.50
N PRO A 24 -21.70 -11.81 -11.80
CA PRO A 24 -22.56 -11.31 -10.70
C PRO A 24 -22.64 -12.21 -9.42
N ILE A 25 -23.38 -11.69 -8.41
CA ILE A 25 -23.20 -11.78 -6.95
C ILE A 25 -24.51 -12.21 -6.22
N SER A 26 -24.43 -12.79 -5.02
CA SER A 26 -25.29 -12.56 -3.82
C SER A 26 -24.60 -13.22 -2.60
N GLU A 27 -24.74 -12.87 -1.31
CA GLU A 27 -25.49 -11.91 -0.49
C GLU A 27 -24.70 -11.74 0.84
N ILE A 28 -24.90 -10.65 1.61
CA ILE A 28 -24.07 -10.25 2.77
C ILE A 28 -24.85 -10.43 4.09
N HIS A 29 -24.21 -11.03 5.10
CA HIS A 29 -24.67 -11.03 6.50
C HIS A 29 -23.78 -10.18 7.41
N GLU A 30 -24.40 -9.58 8.43
CA GLU A 30 -23.85 -8.68 9.45
C GLU A 30 -22.91 -9.42 10.44
N LEU A 31 -21.84 -8.76 10.91
CA LEU A 31 -20.78 -9.34 11.75
C LEU A 31 -20.69 -8.70 13.15
N GLU A 32 -20.37 -9.57 14.10
CA GLU A 32 -20.70 -9.59 15.52
C GLU A 32 -19.62 -9.00 16.46
N SER A 33 -18.88 -7.95 16.05
CA SER A 33 -17.79 -7.43 16.90
C SER A 33 -18.25 -6.54 18.08
N TYR A 34 -19.51 -6.09 18.04
CA TYR A 34 -20.08 -5.19 19.06
C TYR A 34 -20.41 -5.92 20.37
N ASP A 35 -20.62 -7.23 20.31
CA ASP A 35 -21.17 -8.03 21.41
C ASP A 35 -20.19 -8.29 22.56
N PHE A 36 -18.87 -8.15 22.36
CA PHE A 36 -17.89 -8.39 23.43
C PHE A 36 -17.84 -7.26 24.46
N TYR A 37 -18.15 -6.02 24.06
CA TYR A 37 -18.01 -4.84 24.90
C TYR A 37 -19.31 -4.44 25.58
N THR A 38 -20.46 -4.63 24.94
CA THR A 38 -21.78 -4.37 25.54
C THR A 38 -22.19 -5.41 26.57
N LYS A 39 -21.88 -6.71 26.35
CA LYS A 39 -22.30 -7.79 27.27
C LYS A 39 -21.65 -7.72 28.65
N ARG A 40 -20.54 -6.98 28.84
CA ARG A 40 -19.86 -6.90 30.14
C ARG A 40 -20.24 -5.69 31.00
N ASP A 41 -20.75 -4.62 30.38
CA ASP A 41 -21.33 -3.48 31.13
C ASP A 41 -22.59 -3.91 31.91
N GLU A 42 -23.27 -4.98 31.48
CA GLU A 42 -24.40 -5.58 32.20
C GLU A 42 -23.96 -6.61 33.26
N TYR A 43 -22.86 -7.35 33.06
CA TYR A 43 -22.50 -8.49 33.91
C TYR A 43 -21.66 -8.13 35.16
N ASN A 44 -20.95 -7.00 35.16
CA ASN A 44 -20.09 -6.57 36.28
C ASN A 44 -20.73 -5.49 37.19
N ALA A 45 -22.00 -5.12 36.98
CA ALA A 45 -22.71 -4.11 37.78
C ALA A 45 -23.02 -4.53 39.24
N THR A 46 -22.62 -5.74 39.65
CA THR A 46 -23.00 -6.37 40.93
C THR A 46 -21.86 -6.49 41.96
N ALA A 47 -20.60 -6.21 41.61
CA ALA A 47 -19.53 -6.16 42.61
C ALA A 47 -19.63 -4.86 43.43
N ALA A 48 -19.78 -4.99 44.76
CA ALA A 48 -19.82 -3.85 45.66
C ALA A 48 -18.51 -3.04 45.58
N ARG A 49 -18.64 -1.74 45.37
CA ARG A 49 -17.54 -0.76 45.35
C ARG A 49 -16.84 -0.76 46.71
N GLY A 50 -15.51 -0.87 46.74
CA GLY A 50 -14.74 -0.51 47.93
C GLY A 50 -14.60 1.02 48.06
N LEU A 51 -13.95 1.50 49.12
CA LEU A 51 -13.79 2.95 49.35
C LEU A 51 -12.74 3.61 48.43
N GLY A 52 -12.03 2.83 47.61
CA GLY A 52 -10.93 3.31 46.76
C GLY A 52 -11.33 3.64 45.33
N THR A 53 -10.42 4.29 44.62
CA THR A 53 -10.52 4.52 43.16
C THR A 53 -10.39 3.20 42.42
N SER A 54 -11.35 2.92 41.53
CA SER A 54 -11.42 1.66 40.77
C SER A 54 -11.10 1.88 39.30
N ALA A 55 -10.35 0.97 38.69
CA ALA A 55 -10.06 0.99 37.26
C ALA A 55 -10.08 -0.40 36.63
N ASP A 56 -10.32 -0.48 35.32
CA ASP A 56 -10.07 -1.70 34.54
C ASP A 56 -8.81 -1.52 33.68
N ILE A 57 -8.04 -2.60 33.49
CA ILE A 57 -6.89 -2.64 32.58
C ILE A 57 -7.19 -3.56 31.39
N TYR A 58 -6.83 -3.10 30.19
CA TYR A 58 -6.94 -3.85 28.94
C TYR A 58 -5.59 -3.86 28.23
N ILE A 59 -5.12 -5.02 27.83
CA ILE A 59 -3.81 -5.19 27.20
C ILE A 59 -4.01 -5.66 25.76
N PHE A 60 -3.37 -4.98 24.81
CA PHE A 60 -3.45 -5.26 23.38
C PHE A 60 -2.06 -5.61 22.85
N ASN A 61 -2.00 -6.72 22.14
CA ASN A 61 -0.83 -7.14 21.39
C ASN A 61 -1.12 -6.94 19.90
N ASP A 62 -0.42 -6.01 19.26
CA ASP A 62 -0.49 -5.83 17.81
C ASP A 62 0.76 -6.38 17.10
N TRP A 63 1.62 -7.14 17.78
CA TRP A 63 2.72 -7.90 17.17
C TRP A 63 2.24 -9.20 16.50
N SER A 64 3.01 -9.65 15.50
CA SER A 64 2.88 -10.96 14.88
C SER A 64 3.26 -12.13 15.78
N GLU A 65 4.04 -11.89 16.84
CA GLU A 65 4.34 -12.88 17.87
C GLU A 65 3.54 -12.66 19.16
N PRO A 66 3.37 -13.70 19.99
CA PRO A 66 2.85 -13.56 21.35
C PRO A 66 3.76 -12.69 22.23
N ILE A 67 3.16 -11.98 23.17
CA ILE A 67 3.86 -11.17 24.18
C ILE A 67 3.46 -11.61 25.59
N THR A 68 4.22 -11.14 26.58
CA THR A 68 3.81 -11.22 27.99
C THR A 68 3.80 -9.84 28.62
N PHE A 69 2.68 -9.46 29.23
CA PHE A 69 2.58 -8.28 30.07
C PHE A 69 2.78 -8.67 31.53
N THR A 70 3.70 -8.01 32.22
CA THR A 70 4.01 -8.31 33.64
C THR A 70 3.77 -7.08 34.50
N THR A 71 3.40 -7.31 35.76
CA THR A 71 3.32 -6.25 36.76
C THR A 71 4.12 -6.58 38.00
N SER A 72 4.66 -5.54 38.64
CA SER A 72 5.50 -5.65 39.84
C SER A 72 5.37 -4.41 40.71
N ASP A 73 6.05 -4.40 41.86
CA ASP A 73 6.13 -3.27 42.79
C ASP A 73 4.74 -2.70 43.16
N HIS A 74 3.80 -3.59 43.48
CA HIS A 74 2.43 -3.21 43.87
C HIS A 74 2.47 -2.53 45.24
N SER A 75 1.97 -1.30 45.31
CA SER A 75 1.94 -0.50 46.53
C SER A 75 0.52 -0.05 46.85
N ARG A 76 0.04 -0.40 48.05
CA ARG A 76 -1.23 0.09 48.64
C ARG A 76 -2.44 -0.14 47.74
N MET A 77 -2.54 -1.33 47.14
CA MET A 77 -3.66 -1.76 46.30
C MET A 77 -4.62 -2.62 47.13
N SER A 78 -5.93 -2.37 47.05
CA SER A 78 -6.95 -3.30 47.58
C SER A 78 -7.17 -4.47 46.63
N LYS A 79 -6.96 -4.23 45.33
CA LYS A 79 -6.99 -5.26 44.29
C LYS A 79 -5.88 -4.99 43.28
N SER A 80 -4.85 -5.83 43.30
CA SER A 80 -3.70 -5.72 42.40
C SER A 80 -4.01 -6.24 40.99
N PRO A 81 -3.31 -5.73 39.95
CA PRO A 81 -3.32 -6.35 38.63
C PRO A 81 -2.68 -7.75 38.67
N PRO A 82 -2.97 -8.61 37.68
CA PRO A 82 -2.28 -9.89 37.54
C PRO A 82 -0.76 -9.70 37.39
N ALA A 83 0.02 -10.57 38.01
CA ALA A 83 1.49 -10.51 37.94
C ALA A 83 2.02 -10.75 36.52
N SER A 84 1.34 -11.61 35.75
CA SER A 84 1.69 -11.94 34.37
C SER A 84 0.44 -12.25 33.55
N VAL A 85 0.38 -11.74 32.33
CA VAL A 85 -0.69 -11.92 31.36
C VAL A 85 -0.07 -12.27 30.01
N PRO A 86 -0.15 -13.52 29.55
CA PRO A 86 0.21 -13.86 28.17
C PRO A 86 -0.86 -13.31 27.23
N VAL A 87 -0.43 -12.71 26.11
CA VAL A 87 -1.34 -12.21 25.07
C VAL A 87 -0.88 -12.78 23.74
N SER A 88 -1.77 -13.50 23.06
CA SER A 88 -1.50 -14.10 21.74
C SER A 88 -1.16 -13.03 20.71
N SER A 89 -0.56 -13.43 19.59
CA SER A 89 -0.32 -12.54 18.46
C SER A 89 -1.62 -11.88 18.00
N PHE A 90 -1.54 -10.59 17.66
CA PHE A 90 -2.68 -9.74 17.29
C PHE A 90 -3.87 -9.78 18.27
N GLY A 91 -3.64 -10.23 19.52
CA GLY A 91 -4.65 -10.51 20.51
C GLY A 91 -4.95 -9.35 21.46
N ALA A 92 -5.91 -9.58 22.34
CA ALA A 92 -6.20 -8.69 23.46
C ALA A 92 -6.52 -9.51 24.71
N SER A 93 -6.17 -8.99 25.89
CA SER A 93 -6.55 -9.60 27.15
C SER A 93 -8.03 -9.41 27.45
N SER A 94 -8.56 -10.21 28.38
CA SER A 94 -9.75 -9.81 29.11
C SER A 94 -9.46 -8.54 29.93
N GLY A 95 -10.48 -7.73 30.20
CA GLY A 95 -10.35 -6.64 31.18
C GLY A 95 -10.10 -7.18 32.59
N TYR A 96 -9.16 -6.57 33.33
CA TYR A 96 -8.89 -6.88 34.73
C TYR A 96 -9.17 -5.68 35.62
N SER A 97 -10.04 -5.84 36.60
CA SER A 97 -10.32 -4.76 37.56
C SER A 97 -9.25 -4.66 38.63
N ILE A 98 -8.87 -3.44 38.94
CA ILE A 98 -7.89 -3.06 39.96
C ILE A 98 -8.47 -1.96 40.85
N GLU A 99 -8.01 -1.89 42.09
CA GLU A 99 -8.56 -0.94 43.07
C GLU A 99 -7.48 -0.41 44.01
N ALA A 100 -7.42 0.91 44.16
CA ALA A 100 -6.60 1.59 45.14
C ALA A 100 -7.09 1.33 46.57
N ASN A 101 -6.21 1.41 47.56
CA ASN A 101 -6.62 1.29 48.96
C ASN A 101 -7.18 2.62 49.48
N GLY A 102 -8.51 2.72 49.52
CA GLY A 102 -9.22 3.92 49.99
C GLY A 102 -9.10 4.23 51.48
N TRP A 103 -8.54 3.33 52.30
CA TRP A 103 -8.33 3.55 53.74
C TRP A 103 -6.98 4.18 54.07
N ILE A 104 -6.03 4.18 53.12
CA ILE A 104 -4.69 4.73 53.32
C ILE A 104 -4.61 6.05 52.56
N PRO A 105 -4.37 7.20 53.23
CA PRO A 105 -4.28 8.50 52.56
C PRO A 105 -2.91 8.67 51.91
N LEU A 106 -2.49 7.75 51.03
CA LEU A 106 -1.23 7.79 50.29
C LEU A 106 -1.41 7.16 48.90
N GLN A 107 -0.63 7.62 47.92
CA GLN A 107 -0.68 7.14 46.53
C GLN A 107 -0.55 5.61 46.39
N SER A 108 -1.51 4.99 45.69
CA SER A 108 -1.45 3.61 45.22
C SER A 108 -0.78 3.53 43.84
N SER A 109 0.01 2.48 43.59
CA SER A 109 0.74 2.33 42.33
C SER A 109 1.16 0.90 42.02
N PHE A 110 1.51 0.65 40.76
CA PHE A 110 2.25 -0.55 40.33
C PHE A 110 3.17 -0.24 39.14
N LYS A 111 4.17 -1.08 38.89
CA LYS A 111 4.96 -1.06 37.66
C LYS A 111 4.49 -2.11 36.69
N PHE A 112 4.70 -1.87 35.40
CA PHE A 112 4.43 -2.83 34.34
C PHE A 112 5.60 -2.92 33.35
N ALA A 113 5.68 -4.04 32.65
CA ALA A 113 6.61 -4.23 31.54
C ALA A 113 6.03 -5.18 30.50
N PHE A 114 6.36 -4.94 29.24
CA PHE A 114 6.12 -5.87 28.15
C PHE A 114 7.40 -6.66 27.85
N GLN A 115 7.23 -7.97 27.68
CA GLN A 115 8.19 -8.82 27.02
C GLN A 115 7.77 -8.93 25.56
N THR A 116 8.41 -8.12 24.71
CA THR A 116 8.14 -8.00 23.27
C THR A 116 9.18 -8.75 22.43
N PRO A 117 8.93 -8.91 21.12
CA PRO A 117 9.93 -9.38 20.15
C PRO A 117 11.11 -8.41 19.97
N SER A 118 10.88 -7.11 20.23
CA SER A 118 11.94 -6.10 20.25
C SER A 118 12.96 -6.36 21.37
N ASP A 119 14.23 -6.08 21.09
CA ASP A 119 15.32 -6.15 22.08
C ASP A 119 15.19 -5.07 23.18
N GLU A 120 14.37 -4.03 22.94
CA GLU A 120 14.13 -2.96 23.91
C GLU A 120 13.03 -3.31 24.92
N LYS A 121 13.37 -3.16 26.21
CA LYS A 121 12.39 -3.34 27.29
C LYS A 121 11.47 -2.12 27.37
N SER A 122 10.21 -2.29 27.00
CA SER A 122 9.18 -1.29 27.21
C SER A 122 8.39 -1.56 28.50
N GLY A 123 8.12 -0.50 29.26
CA GLY A 123 7.40 -0.61 30.52
C GLY A 123 7.04 0.74 31.11
N GLY A 124 6.67 0.75 32.38
CA GLY A 124 6.31 1.99 33.04
C GLY A 124 5.75 1.82 34.44
N LYS A 125 5.13 2.90 34.91
CA LYS A 125 4.46 2.98 36.21
C LYS A 125 3.04 3.50 36.02
N VAL A 126 2.12 2.96 36.81
CA VAL A 126 0.74 3.39 36.92
C VAL A 126 0.50 3.87 38.34
N ASP A 127 -0.08 5.05 38.46
CA ASP A 127 -0.54 5.66 39.71
C ASP A 127 -2.07 5.68 39.69
N ILE A 128 -2.71 5.34 40.82
CA ILE A 128 -4.17 5.27 40.94
C ILE A 128 -4.61 6.01 42.21
N GLY A 129 -5.51 6.97 42.05
CA GLY A 129 -6.10 7.71 43.17
C GLY A 129 -6.90 8.93 42.70
N VAL A 130 -7.71 9.47 43.60
CA VAL A 130 -8.45 10.73 43.39
C VAL A 130 -7.95 11.76 44.40
N SER A 131 -7.98 13.04 44.00
CA SER A 131 -7.42 14.19 44.72
C SER A 131 -7.48 14.05 46.26
N PRO A 132 -6.34 14.24 46.98
CA PRO A 132 -5.09 14.84 46.51
C PRO A 132 -4.17 13.91 45.70
N TRP A 133 -4.54 12.64 45.52
CA TRP A 133 -3.75 11.64 44.78
C TRP A 133 -4.07 11.64 43.28
N ARG A 134 -3.14 11.16 42.47
CA ARG A 134 -3.24 11.20 41.00
C ARG A 134 -3.56 9.81 40.44
N THR A 135 -4.47 9.75 39.48
CA THR A 135 -4.54 8.65 38.51
C THR A 135 -3.76 9.05 37.27
N GLY A 136 -2.82 8.23 36.83
CA GLY A 136 -1.95 8.54 35.71
C GLY A 136 -0.97 7.41 35.40
N TYR A 137 -0.16 7.62 34.37
CA TYR A 137 0.90 6.68 33.99
C TYR A 137 2.15 7.44 33.55
N SER A 138 3.27 6.73 33.56
CA SER A 138 4.53 7.16 32.94
C SER A 138 5.16 5.95 32.24
N LEU A 139 5.64 6.14 31.02
CA LEU A 139 6.41 5.14 30.30
C LEU A 139 7.90 5.24 30.65
N SER A 140 8.58 4.10 30.66
CA SER A 140 10.02 4.00 30.88
C SER A 140 10.60 2.96 29.91
N GLY A 141 11.50 3.39 29.03
CA GLY A 141 12.13 2.53 28.02
C GLY A 141 11.20 2.10 26.88
N GLY A 142 11.77 1.39 25.90
CA GLY A 142 11.11 0.95 24.67
C GLY A 142 11.27 1.93 23.51
N SER A 143 11.23 1.41 22.29
CA SER A 143 11.30 2.22 21.09
C SER A 143 10.08 3.13 20.99
N GLU A 144 10.25 4.31 20.40
CA GLU A 144 9.14 5.21 20.11
C GLU A 144 8.08 4.48 19.26
N TYR A 145 6.80 4.75 19.50
CA TYR A 145 5.65 4.14 18.82
C TYR A 145 5.40 2.65 19.06
N GLU A 146 6.31 1.91 19.71
CA GLU A 146 6.09 0.49 20.00
C GLU A 146 5.14 0.25 21.17
N THR A 147 5.13 1.13 22.17
CA THR A 147 4.31 0.97 23.37
C THR A 147 3.59 2.27 23.72
N ALA A 148 2.30 2.15 24.06
CA ALA A 148 1.53 3.27 24.55
C ALA A 148 0.49 2.86 25.58
N VAL A 149 0.10 3.84 26.39
CA VAL A 149 -0.98 3.70 27.36
C VAL A 149 -1.95 4.85 27.15
N LEU A 150 -3.24 4.57 27.17
CA LEU A 150 -4.28 5.60 27.26
C LEU A 150 -5.04 5.41 28.57
N LEU A 151 -5.14 6.48 29.36
CA LEU A 151 -6.03 6.58 30.51
C LEU A 151 -7.36 7.21 30.06
N ALA A 152 -8.44 6.43 30.04
CA ALA A 152 -9.77 6.92 29.71
C ALA A 152 -10.65 7.00 30.97
N PRO A 153 -11.14 8.18 31.34
CA PRO A 153 -12.19 8.32 32.35
C PRO A 153 -13.46 7.54 31.99
N ALA A 154 -13.99 6.78 32.95
CA ALA A 154 -15.26 6.04 32.88
C ALA A 154 -16.33 6.73 33.75
N LYS A 155 -16.98 6.05 34.71
CA LYS A 155 -18.06 6.62 35.54
C LYS A 155 -17.54 7.17 36.86
N ILE A 156 -16.85 8.32 36.79
CA ILE A 156 -16.12 8.87 37.93
C ILE A 156 -17.06 9.20 39.09
N LEU A 157 -16.80 8.58 40.25
CA LEU A 157 -17.54 8.73 41.51
C LEU A 157 -19.00 8.24 41.52
N GLU A 158 -19.47 7.61 40.43
CA GLU A 158 -20.78 6.94 40.39
C GLU A 158 -20.65 5.45 40.76
N LYS A 159 -21.76 4.69 40.73
CA LYS A 159 -21.71 3.23 40.92
C LYS A 159 -21.05 2.59 39.70
N GLY A 160 -19.84 2.03 39.86
CA GLY A 160 -19.09 1.38 38.79
C GLY A 160 -17.58 1.58 38.92
N ARG A 161 -16.88 1.61 37.78
CA ARG A 161 -15.43 1.86 37.66
C ARG A 161 -15.15 3.32 37.27
N ASP A 162 -14.09 3.91 37.82
CA ASP A 162 -13.74 5.32 37.61
C ASP A 162 -12.93 5.53 36.33
N PHE A 163 -12.03 4.59 35.98
CA PHE A 163 -11.09 4.73 34.87
C PHE A 163 -10.87 3.42 34.10
N ASP A 164 -10.47 3.53 32.84
CA ASP A 164 -9.99 2.44 32.00
C ASP A 164 -8.55 2.75 31.54
N PHE A 165 -7.64 1.80 31.68
CA PHE A 165 -6.31 1.87 31.09
C PHE A 165 -6.23 0.93 29.89
N TYR A 166 -5.83 1.47 28.73
CA TYR A 166 -5.57 0.68 27.53
C TYR A 166 -4.06 0.65 27.26
N PHE A 167 -3.44 -0.51 27.45
CA PHE A 167 -2.02 -0.75 27.18
C PHE A 167 -1.88 -1.39 25.79
N TYR A 168 -1.18 -0.71 24.89
CA TYR A 168 -0.86 -1.23 23.56
C TYR A 168 0.63 -1.48 23.45
N THR A 169 0.97 -2.57 22.75
CA THR A 169 2.29 -2.73 22.16
C THR A 169 2.21 -3.32 20.76
N GLY A 170 3.09 -2.89 19.86
CA GLY A 170 3.16 -3.37 18.47
C GLY A 170 4.47 -2.96 17.79
N PRO A 171 4.63 -3.28 16.49
CA PRO A 171 5.88 -3.10 15.75
C PRO A 171 6.41 -1.67 15.59
N GLY A 172 5.61 -0.65 15.93
CA GLY A 172 6.02 0.75 15.82
C GLY A 172 6.10 1.33 14.40
N GLU A 173 6.03 0.50 13.36
CA GLU A 173 6.20 0.91 11.95
C GLU A 173 5.22 2.00 11.48
N MET A 174 3.95 1.95 11.91
CA MET A 174 2.92 2.87 11.43
C MET A 174 2.98 4.26 12.08
N GLY A 175 3.52 4.37 13.30
CA GLY A 175 3.59 5.62 14.06
C GLY A 175 4.32 6.76 13.32
N PRO A 176 5.59 6.56 12.92
CA PRO A 176 6.35 7.55 12.16
C PRO A 176 5.69 7.95 10.83
N LEU A 177 4.97 7.02 10.19
CA LEU A 177 4.28 7.28 8.92
C LEU A 177 3.09 8.24 9.12
N ILE A 178 2.32 8.04 10.20
CA ILE A 178 1.24 8.96 10.57
C ILE A 178 1.81 10.31 10.99
N SER A 179 2.89 10.35 11.79
CA SER A 179 3.56 11.61 12.16
C SER A 179 4.01 12.39 10.93
N SER A 180 4.67 11.74 9.96
CA SER A 180 5.09 12.35 8.70
C SER A 180 3.94 13.01 7.93
N LEU A 181 2.79 12.33 7.85
CA LEU A 181 1.62 12.89 7.18
C LEU A 181 1.06 14.10 7.95
N LEU A 182 0.95 13.99 9.27
CA LEU A 182 0.43 15.06 10.11
C LEU A 182 1.31 16.31 10.01
N GLU A 183 2.61 16.16 10.26
CA GLU A 183 3.58 17.26 10.24
C GLU A 183 3.61 17.98 8.88
N SER A 184 3.45 17.23 7.79
CA SER A 184 3.48 17.78 6.43
C SER A 184 2.25 18.58 6.05
N ASN A 185 1.12 18.43 6.76
CA ASN A 185 -0.15 19.07 6.39
C ASN A 185 -0.71 20.02 7.45
N LEU A 186 -0.38 19.83 8.72
CA LEU A 186 -1.01 20.56 9.81
C LEU A 186 -0.72 22.06 9.76
N GLY A 187 0.49 22.48 9.33
CA GLY A 187 0.82 23.89 9.14
C GLY A 187 -0.15 24.58 8.18
N ALA A 188 -0.37 23.99 7.00
CA ALA A 188 -1.32 24.47 6.01
C ALA A 188 -2.77 24.47 6.54
N PHE A 189 -3.16 23.41 7.25
CA PHE A 189 -4.49 23.31 7.86
C PHE A 189 -4.74 24.45 8.87
N PHE A 190 -3.84 24.66 9.83
CA PHE A 190 -4.02 25.69 10.86
C PHE A 190 -3.96 27.11 10.29
N ALA A 191 -3.06 27.37 9.33
CA ALA A 191 -3.03 28.64 8.61
C ALA A 191 -4.33 28.87 7.81
N GLY A 192 -4.87 27.83 7.19
CA GLY A 192 -6.15 27.85 6.49
C GLY A 192 -7.32 28.20 7.41
N VAL A 193 -7.38 27.65 8.63
CA VAL A 193 -8.40 28.01 9.64
C VAL A 193 -8.25 29.46 10.07
N LYS A 194 -7.02 29.94 10.30
CA LYS A 194 -6.76 31.33 10.66
C LYS A 194 -7.23 32.32 9.59
N LYS A 195 -7.00 31.99 8.33
CA LYS A 195 -7.41 32.80 7.17
C LYS A 195 -8.92 32.72 6.94
N ASN A 196 -9.51 31.53 7.13
CA ASN A 196 -10.93 31.25 6.92
C ASN A 196 -11.53 30.55 8.16
N PRO A 197 -12.00 31.31 9.17
CA PRO A 197 -12.58 30.75 10.39
C PRO A 197 -13.69 29.71 10.13
N GLN A 198 -13.67 28.61 10.88
CA GLN A 198 -14.57 27.48 10.68
C GLN A 198 -15.78 27.57 11.63
N LYS A 199 -16.98 27.68 11.06
CA LYS A 199 -18.24 27.76 11.82
C LYS A 199 -18.89 26.39 11.97
N ILE A 200 -19.24 26.02 13.21
CA ILE A 200 -19.90 24.78 13.59
C ILE A 200 -21.22 25.15 14.29
N ALA A 201 -22.35 24.86 13.66
CA ALA A 201 -23.66 25.00 14.30
C ALA A 201 -23.97 23.73 15.09
N LEU A 202 -24.14 23.87 16.41
CA LEU A 202 -24.53 22.76 17.28
C LEU A 202 -26.06 22.57 17.28
N ASN A 203 -26.79 23.68 17.28
CA ASN A 203 -28.25 23.75 17.13
C ASN A 203 -28.65 25.17 16.64
N PRO A 204 -29.95 25.49 16.43
CA PRO A 204 -30.37 26.81 15.94
C PRO A 204 -29.90 27.99 16.82
N ASP A 205 -29.81 27.76 18.13
CA ASP A 205 -29.45 28.75 19.11
C ASP A 205 -27.95 28.82 19.35
N ILE A 206 -27.17 27.80 19.01
CA ILE A 206 -25.74 27.72 19.37
C ILE A 206 -24.88 27.43 18.15
N ASP A 207 -23.92 28.33 17.91
CA ASP A 207 -22.79 28.04 17.03
C ASP A 207 -21.46 28.47 17.61
N ILE A 208 -20.43 27.72 17.23
CA ILE A 208 -19.04 27.94 17.60
C ILE A 208 -18.26 28.21 16.32
N THR A 209 -17.59 29.34 16.25
CA THR A 209 -16.67 29.68 15.17
C THR A 209 -15.24 29.57 15.67
N ILE A 210 -14.49 28.60 15.18
CA ILE A 210 -13.07 28.43 15.45
C ILE A 210 -12.30 29.42 14.59
N LYS A 211 -11.57 30.34 15.22
CA LYS A 211 -10.82 31.39 14.51
C LYS A 211 -9.37 31.03 14.30
N GLU A 212 -8.71 30.49 15.32
CA GLU A 212 -7.26 30.28 15.29
C GLU A 212 -6.88 29.19 16.29
N PHE A 213 -5.87 28.41 15.92
CA PHE A 213 -5.14 27.53 16.81
C PHE A 213 -3.78 28.18 17.09
N ILE A 214 -3.47 28.43 18.36
CA ILE A 214 -2.21 29.01 18.80
C ILE A 214 -1.31 27.88 19.27
N ASN A 215 -0.09 27.87 18.73
CA ASN A 215 0.95 26.87 19.01
C ASN A 215 0.42 25.43 19.05
N PRO A 216 -0.35 24.98 18.03
CA PRO A 216 -0.90 23.64 18.04
C PRO A 216 0.22 22.61 17.92
N ILE A 217 0.22 21.65 18.85
CA ILE A 217 1.07 20.48 18.84
C ILE A 217 0.16 19.28 18.66
N VAL A 218 0.42 18.50 17.61
CA VAL A 218 -0.27 17.25 17.33
C VAL A 218 0.77 16.17 17.17
N THR A 219 0.66 15.09 17.95
CA THR A 219 1.68 14.04 17.96
C THR A 219 1.02 12.68 17.95
N CYS A 220 1.42 11.81 17.02
CA CYS A 220 1.05 10.41 17.10
C CYS A 220 1.88 9.76 18.23
N LYS A 221 1.24 9.14 19.22
CA LYS A 221 1.92 8.38 20.28
C LYS A 221 2.04 6.91 19.95
N TYR A 222 1.09 6.40 19.17
CA TYR A 222 1.02 5.01 18.77
C TYR A 222 0.16 4.90 17.53
N ALA A 223 0.59 4.09 16.58
CA ALA A 223 -0.29 3.62 15.53
C ALA A 223 0.12 2.20 15.16
N SER A 224 -0.87 1.37 14.88
CA SER A 224 -0.65 -0.01 14.46
C SER A 224 -1.78 -0.50 13.59
N VAL A 225 -1.49 -1.55 12.84
CA VAL A 225 -2.46 -2.30 12.08
C VAL A 225 -2.29 -3.78 12.36
N LYS A 226 -3.40 -4.52 12.38
CA LYS A 226 -3.41 -5.96 12.55
C LYS A 226 -4.40 -6.66 11.62
N PRO A 227 -4.09 -7.90 11.22
CA PRO A 227 -5.03 -8.72 10.48
C PRO A 227 -6.20 -9.12 11.39
N GLY A 228 -7.41 -9.11 10.83
CA GLY A 228 -8.60 -9.75 11.40
C GLY A 228 -9.12 -10.84 10.46
N LEU A 229 -10.19 -11.53 10.87
CA LEU A 229 -10.77 -12.64 10.09
C LEU A 229 -11.29 -12.19 8.70
N THR A 230 -11.88 -10.99 8.65
CA THR A 230 -12.45 -10.40 7.43
C THR A 230 -11.91 -9.00 7.11
N ASP A 231 -11.51 -8.27 8.15
CA ASP A 231 -11.13 -6.86 8.09
C ASP A 231 -9.77 -6.63 8.76
N TRP A 232 -9.07 -5.60 8.33
CA TRP A 232 -7.86 -5.12 9.00
C TRP A 232 -8.24 -4.15 10.12
N GLY A 233 -7.73 -4.39 11.33
CA GLY A 233 -7.92 -3.47 12.47
C GLY A 233 -6.84 -2.42 12.49
N VAL A 234 -7.20 -1.14 12.54
CA VAL A 234 -6.27 -0.01 12.66
C VAL A 234 -6.49 0.66 14.00
N THR A 235 -5.41 0.92 14.74
CA THR A 235 -5.44 1.64 16.01
C THR A 235 -4.50 2.83 15.93
N ALA A 236 -4.91 3.98 16.45
CA ALA A 236 -4.03 5.13 16.63
C ALA A 236 -4.34 5.85 17.94
N ILE A 237 -3.29 6.35 18.60
CA ILE A 237 -3.36 7.27 19.73
C ILE A 237 -2.69 8.56 19.29
N VAL A 238 -3.45 9.64 19.25
CA VAL A 238 -2.97 10.97 18.84
C VAL A 238 -3.21 11.95 19.97
N ASP A 239 -2.16 12.69 20.32
CA ASP A 239 -2.20 13.76 21.31
C ASP A 239 -2.35 15.10 20.62
N PHE A 240 -3.07 16.00 21.28
CA PHE A 240 -3.33 17.36 20.84
C PHE A 240 -3.18 18.33 22.01
N THR A 241 -2.37 19.35 21.83
CA THR A 241 -2.23 20.48 22.76
C THR A 241 -2.31 21.77 21.97
N SER A 242 -3.22 22.67 22.33
CA SER A 242 -3.33 23.99 21.68
C SER A 242 -4.16 24.94 22.52
N GLU A 243 -3.95 26.23 22.30
CA GLU A 243 -4.89 27.26 22.68
C GLU A 243 -5.74 27.66 21.47
N ILE A 244 -7.05 27.55 21.59
CA ILE A 244 -8.01 27.73 20.51
C ILE A 244 -8.78 29.01 20.75
N LYS A 245 -8.62 29.99 19.85
CA LYS A 245 -9.47 31.18 19.82
C LYS A 245 -10.77 30.84 19.10
N MET A 246 -11.89 31.13 19.74
CA MET A 246 -13.20 30.89 19.17
C MET A 246 -14.15 32.05 19.44
N ARG A 247 -15.28 32.03 18.73
CA ARG A 247 -16.43 32.87 18.98
C ARG A 247 -17.64 31.98 19.18
N ILE A 248 -18.34 32.17 20.28
CA ILE A 248 -19.52 31.40 20.62
C ILE A 248 -20.73 32.31 20.49
N ARG A 249 -21.74 31.87 19.74
CA ARG A 249 -23.06 32.49 19.71
C ARG A 249 -24.03 31.64 20.50
N TYR A 250 -24.79 32.26 21.40
CA TYR A 250 -25.96 31.68 22.05
C TYR A 250 -27.16 32.61 21.87
N LYS A 251 -28.17 32.14 21.14
CA LYS A 251 -29.31 32.92 20.66
C LYS A 251 -28.84 34.18 19.91
N LYS A 252 -28.99 35.35 20.55
CA LYS A 252 -28.58 36.66 20.02
C LYS A 252 -27.25 37.17 20.62
N LEU A 253 -26.73 36.50 21.65
CA LEU A 253 -25.49 36.88 22.31
C LEU A 253 -24.29 36.24 21.61
N THR A 254 -23.21 36.99 21.48
CA THR A 254 -21.97 36.53 20.87
C THR A 254 -20.80 36.94 21.76
N GLN A 255 -19.91 36.00 22.07
CA GLN A 255 -18.71 36.27 22.85
C GLN A 255 -17.50 35.60 22.20
N ASP A 256 -16.36 36.29 22.20
CA ASP A 256 -15.08 35.69 21.89
C ASP A 256 -14.53 34.99 23.13
N ALA A 257 -14.02 33.77 22.96
CA ALA A 257 -13.54 32.92 24.04
C ALA A 257 -12.23 32.23 23.65
N THR A 258 -11.45 31.85 24.65
CA THR A 258 -10.22 31.08 24.47
C THR A 258 -10.34 29.76 25.20
N LEU A 259 -10.09 28.66 24.49
CA LEU A 259 -10.06 27.31 25.04
C LEU A 259 -8.61 26.80 24.99
N LYS A 260 -7.96 26.66 26.13
CA LYS A 260 -6.67 26.00 26.24
C LYS A 260 -6.87 24.53 26.59
N VAL A 261 -6.40 23.64 25.72
CA VAL A 261 -6.41 22.20 25.93
C VAL A 261 -4.97 21.72 26.00
N THR A 262 -4.66 20.95 27.05
CA THR A 262 -3.33 20.35 27.24
C THR A 262 -3.46 18.85 27.38
N ASP A 263 -2.62 18.12 26.64
CA ASP A 263 -2.53 16.66 26.62
C ASP A 263 -3.90 16.01 26.38
N PHE A 264 -4.59 16.45 25.33
CA PHE A 264 -5.80 15.78 24.86
C PHE A 264 -5.42 14.59 23.99
N SER A 265 -5.53 13.40 24.55
CA SER A 265 -5.23 12.15 23.84
C SER A 265 -6.51 11.53 23.31
N VAL A 266 -6.49 11.10 22.05
CA VAL A 266 -7.58 10.38 21.41
C VAL A 266 -7.07 9.03 20.91
N LEU A 267 -7.64 7.96 21.46
CA LEU A 267 -7.53 6.62 20.91
C LEU A 267 -8.67 6.39 19.91
N ALA A 268 -8.31 6.10 18.67
CA ALA A 268 -9.23 5.67 17.63
C ALA A 268 -8.90 4.23 17.22
N GLY A 269 -9.93 3.38 17.14
CA GLY A 269 -9.85 2.04 16.56
C GLY A 269 -10.84 1.92 15.41
N ALA A 270 -10.38 1.40 14.28
CA ALA A 270 -11.17 1.27 13.06
C ALA A 270 -10.99 -0.09 12.39
N ALA A 271 -11.98 -0.52 11.62
CA ALA A 271 -11.92 -1.68 10.76
C ALA A 271 -11.88 -1.24 9.29
N LEU A 272 -11.01 -1.88 8.51
CA LEU A 272 -10.84 -1.70 7.09
C LEU A 272 -11.18 -3.00 6.36
N ASN A 273 -12.27 -3.00 5.60
CA ASN A 273 -12.68 -4.14 4.78
C ASN A 273 -12.05 -4.06 3.38
N LEU A 274 -11.27 -5.08 3.04
CA LEU A 274 -10.61 -5.22 1.73
C LEU A 274 -11.33 -6.18 0.77
N GLY A 275 -12.48 -6.74 1.17
CA GLY A 275 -13.21 -7.74 0.39
C GLY A 275 -13.56 -7.26 -1.02
N GLY A 276 -13.87 -5.98 -1.17
CA GLY A 276 -14.15 -5.34 -2.46
C GLY A 276 -12.96 -5.24 -3.42
N LEU A 277 -11.74 -5.51 -2.95
CA LEU A 277 -10.48 -5.42 -3.69
C LEU A 277 -9.91 -6.79 -4.09
N LYS A 278 -10.58 -7.90 -3.77
CA LYS A 278 -10.11 -9.27 -4.06
C LYS A 278 -10.32 -9.71 -5.51
N THR A 279 -10.88 -8.87 -6.37
CA THR A 279 -11.12 -9.17 -7.79
C THR A 279 -10.45 -8.14 -8.66
N THR A 280 -10.16 -8.50 -9.91
CA THR A 280 -9.58 -7.60 -10.90
C THR A 280 -10.52 -6.47 -11.35
N ASN A 281 -11.84 -6.60 -11.12
CA ASN A 281 -12.89 -5.63 -11.47
C ASN A 281 -13.40 -4.84 -10.26
N TYR A 282 -12.48 -4.33 -9.46
CA TYR A 282 -12.81 -3.60 -8.25
C TYR A 282 -13.32 -2.19 -8.58
N LYS A 283 -14.05 -1.62 -7.62
CA LYS A 283 -14.26 -0.18 -7.52
C LYS A 283 -13.71 0.24 -6.16
N MET A 284 -12.90 1.31 -6.13
CA MET A 284 -12.47 1.99 -4.90
C MET A 284 -13.64 2.24 -3.93
N ALA A 285 -14.86 2.43 -4.46
CA ALA A 285 -16.10 2.60 -3.71
C ALA A 285 -16.49 1.42 -2.79
N ASN A 286 -15.83 0.26 -2.91
CA ASN A 286 -16.14 -0.94 -2.12
C ASN A 286 -15.25 -1.09 -0.87
N LEU A 287 -14.29 -0.19 -0.64
CA LEU A 287 -13.58 -0.10 0.63
C LEU A 287 -14.52 0.39 1.71
N LYS A 288 -14.73 -0.40 2.76
CA LYS A 288 -15.50 0.05 3.93
C LYS A 288 -14.54 0.34 5.06
N PHE A 289 -14.62 1.56 5.58
CA PHE A 289 -13.92 1.99 6.78
C PHE A 289 -14.95 2.32 7.85
N SER A 290 -14.80 1.73 9.03
CA SER A 290 -15.65 2.02 10.17
C SER A 290 -14.81 2.22 11.43
N VAL A 291 -14.94 3.38 12.05
CA VAL A 291 -14.40 3.64 13.39
C VAL A 291 -15.32 2.98 14.39
N SER A 292 -14.81 2.00 15.10
CA SER A 292 -15.55 1.21 16.09
C SER A 292 -15.17 1.56 17.52
N LYS A 293 -14.02 2.23 17.73
CA LYS A 293 -13.52 2.61 19.04
C LYS A 293 -13.10 4.07 19.05
N LEU A 294 -13.57 4.78 20.07
CA LEU A 294 -13.13 6.12 20.41
C LEU A 294 -12.99 6.20 21.92
N GLN A 295 -11.82 6.56 22.42
CA GLN A 295 -11.60 6.83 23.84
C GLN A 295 -10.72 8.07 23.96
N THR A 296 -10.93 8.84 25.01
CA THR A 296 -10.27 10.14 25.19
C THR A 296 -9.74 10.32 26.61
N SER A 297 -8.63 11.04 26.69
CA SER A 297 -8.05 11.56 27.93
C SER A 297 -7.85 13.05 27.78
N ILE A 298 -8.07 13.82 28.83
CA ILE A 298 -7.75 15.26 28.85
C ILE A 298 -6.89 15.51 30.08
N GLY A 299 -5.65 15.96 29.88
CA GLY A 299 -4.75 16.36 30.96
C GLY A 299 -5.24 17.61 31.68
N ASP A 300 -5.44 18.70 30.93
CA ASP A 300 -5.96 19.98 31.45
C ASP A 300 -6.84 20.71 30.43
N ILE A 301 -7.83 21.45 30.92
CA ILE A 301 -8.70 22.30 30.12
C ILE A 301 -8.96 23.61 30.86
N LYS A 302 -8.68 24.73 30.19
CA LYS A 302 -8.98 26.07 30.69
C LYS A 302 -9.79 26.82 29.65
N ILE A 303 -10.84 27.49 30.10
CA ILE A 303 -11.72 28.25 29.22
C ILE A 303 -11.90 29.65 29.80
N ASP A 304 -11.58 30.66 29.00
CA ASP A 304 -11.74 32.06 29.34
C ASP A 304 -12.99 32.60 28.64
N GLY A 305 -14.02 32.98 29.43
CA GLY A 305 -15.26 33.58 28.95
C GLY A 305 -16.46 33.37 29.87
N ASP A 306 -17.07 34.46 30.36
CA ASP A 306 -18.16 34.44 31.35
C ASP A 306 -19.49 33.80 30.85
N ILE A 307 -19.80 33.79 29.54
CA ILE A 307 -21.06 33.23 29.03
C ILE A 307 -21.10 31.69 28.99
N LEU A 308 -19.98 31.00 29.22
CA LEU A 308 -19.94 29.52 29.21
C LEU A 308 -20.81 28.92 30.31
N VAL A 309 -20.95 29.60 31.44
CA VAL A 309 -21.84 29.18 32.53
C VAL A 309 -23.30 29.22 32.06
N ASP A 310 -23.68 30.23 31.27
CA ASP A 310 -25.04 30.38 30.73
C ASP A 310 -25.33 29.37 29.59
N ILE A 311 -24.35 29.11 28.72
CA ILE A 311 -24.49 28.16 27.61
C ILE A 311 -24.55 26.72 28.10
N VAL A 312 -23.70 26.35 29.05
CA VAL A 312 -23.73 25.00 29.64
C VAL A 312 -24.89 24.85 30.59
N GLY A 313 -25.25 25.88 31.35
CA GLY A 313 -26.52 25.90 32.10
C GLY A 313 -27.75 25.71 31.22
N ALA A 314 -27.73 26.18 29.96
CA ALA A 314 -28.83 26.03 29.02
C ALA A 314 -28.84 24.69 28.26
N LEU A 315 -27.68 24.18 27.84
CA LEU A 315 -27.57 22.88 27.13
C LEU A 315 -27.64 21.69 28.09
N TYR A 316 -27.06 21.83 29.27
CA TYR A 316 -26.94 20.78 30.28
C TYR A 316 -26.95 21.39 31.70
N PRO A 317 -28.13 21.72 32.26
CA PRO A 317 -28.27 22.44 33.53
C PRO A 317 -27.53 21.84 34.73
N VAL A 318 -27.22 20.53 34.67
CA VAL A 318 -26.51 19.76 35.71
C VAL A 318 -24.98 19.81 35.55
N LEU A 319 -24.45 20.28 34.41
CA LEU A 319 -23.04 20.19 34.01
C LEU A 319 -22.24 21.51 34.12
N ALA A 320 -22.83 22.62 34.56
CA ALA A 320 -22.12 23.90 34.67
C ALA A 320 -20.87 23.86 35.61
N PRO A 321 -20.85 23.12 36.73
CA PRO A 321 -19.65 22.92 37.55
C PRO A 321 -18.63 21.94 36.94
N VAL A 322 -19.01 21.20 35.89
CA VAL A 322 -18.29 20.03 35.36
C VAL A 322 -17.27 20.39 34.28
N LEU A 323 -17.46 21.50 33.57
CA LEU A 323 -16.53 21.99 32.55
C LEU A 323 -15.12 22.32 33.06
N LYS A 324 -14.97 22.56 34.37
CA LYS A 324 -13.66 22.85 35.00
C LYS A 324 -12.92 21.59 35.45
N LEU A 325 -13.48 20.40 35.21
CA LEU A 325 -12.91 19.12 35.63
C LEU A 325 -12.59 18.28 34.39
N PRO A 326 -11.34 18.33 33.88
CA PRO A 326 -10.91 17.67 32.63
C PRO A 326 -11.36 16.20 32.52
N TYR A 327 -11.22 15.45 33.61
CA TYR A 327 -11.58 14.04 33.69
C TYR A 327 -13.09 13.77 33.53
N LYS A 328 -13.97 14.67 34.00
CA LYS A 328 -15.42 14.51 33.83
C LYS A 328 -15.85 14.80 32.40
N LEU A 329 -15.22 15.77 31.74
CA LEU A 329 -15.48 16.06 30.34
C LEU A 329 -15.07 14.87 29.44
N ALA A 330 -13.88 14.31 29.67
CA ALA A 330 -13.44 13.09 28.98
C ALA A 330 -14.39 11.91 29.25
N SER A 331 -14.89 11.76 30.50
CA SER A 331 -15.89 10.75 30.86
C SER A 331 -17.19 10.88 30.05
N ILE A 332 -17.72 12.10 29.89
CA ILE A 332 -18.91 12.38 29.05
C ILE A 332 -18.65 11.97 27.59
N ILE A 333 -17.47 12.30 27.05
CA ILE A 333 -17.07 11.91 25.69
C ILE A 333 -16.97 10.39 25.54
N ASN A 334 -16.40 9.71 26.54
CA ASN A 334 -16.15 8.27 26.51
C ASN A 334 -17.42 7.44 26.72
N ILE A 335 -18.43 7.99 27.40
CA ILE A 335 -19.66 7.26 27.75
C ILE A 335 -20.86 7.81 27.00
N SER A 336 -21.38 8.97 27.39
CA SER A 336 -22.71 9.43 26.94
C SER A 336 -22.71 9.89 25.49
N GLU A 337 -21.64 10.58 25.05
CA GLU A 337 -21.56 11.13 23.69
C GLU A 337 -20.82 10.23 22.70
N ASN A 338 -20.16 9.18 23.18
CA ASN A 338 -19.29 8.33 22.37
C ASN A 338 -19.99 7.79 21.12
N LYS A 339 -21.20 7.24 21.30
CA LYS A 339 -22.00 6.67 20.22
C LYS A 339 -22.40 7.72 19.18
N ASN A 340 -22.70 8.95 19.61
CA ASN A 340 -23.06 10.04 18.71
C ASN A 340 -21.84 10.50 17.90
N ILE A 341 -20.69 10.65 18.56
CA ILE A 341 -19.43 11.02 17.92
C ILE A 341 -19.00 9.94 16.91
N LEU A 342 -19.06 8.65 17.28
CA LEU A 342 -18.76 7.55 16.38
C LEU A 342 -19.70 7.53 15.17
N LYS A 343 -21.00 7.79 15.34
CA LYS A 343 -21.94 7.93 14.21
C LYS A 343 -21.55 9.08 13.30
N MET A 344 -21.16 10.23 13.85
CA MET A 344 -20.72 11.38 13.05
C MET A 344 -19.42 11.09 12.29
N ILE A 345 -18.44 10.46 12.94
CA ILE A 345 -17.18 10.04 12.33
C ILE A 345 -17.44 9.04 11.19
N ASN A 346 -18.27 8.03 11.43
CA ASN A 346 -18.61 7.02 10.41
C ASN A 346 -19.46 7.58 9.27
N ALA A 347 -20.39 8.50 9.54
CA ALA A 347 -21.13 9.20 8.50
C ALA A 347 -20.20 10.08 7.64
N ALA A 348 -19.24 10.75 8.28
CA ALA A 348 -18.20 11.47 7.56
C ALA A 348 -17.36 10.51 6.72
N ALA A 349 -16.92 9.37 7.27
CA ALA A 349 -16.15 8.33 6.60
C ALA A 349 -16.88 7.67 5.41
N GLY A 350 -18.19 7.43 5.52
CA GLY A 350 -19.02 6.90 4.43
C GLY A 350 -19.17 7.86 3.24
N GLY A 351 -18.97 9.17 3.46
CA GLY A 351 -18.91 10.16 2.37
C GLY A 351 -17.64 10.10 1.52
N PHE A 352 -16.63 9.30 1.90
CA PHE A 352 -15.35 9.17 1.19
C PHE A 352 -15.35 8.06 0.13
N THR A 353 -16.27 7.12 0.19
CA THR A 353 -16.36 6.01 -0.80
C THR A 353 -17.06 6.42 -2.10
N GLY A 354 -17.63 7.63 -2.15
CA GLY A 354 -18.23 8.20 -3.36
C GLY A 354 -17.27 9.14 -4.08
N SER A 355 -16.50 8.64 -5.05
CA SER A 355 -15.90 9.52 -6.04
C SER A 355 -16.95 9.97 -7.06
N THR A 356 -16.82 11.22 -7.45
CA THR A 356 -17.31 11.86 -8.68
C THR A 356 -17.77 10.90 -9.79
N THR A 357 -19.09 10.76 -9.94
CA THR A 357 -19.90 10.95 -11.17
C THR A 357 -21.31 10.37 -10.97
N LYS A 358 -22.34 11.24 -11.01
CA LYS A 358 -23.75 10.84 -11.11
C LYS A 358 -24.13 10.57 -12.58
N ARG A 359 -24.66 9.38 -12.91
CA ARG A 359 -25.91 9.17 -13.71
C ARG A 359 -26.31 7.67 -13.89
N TRP A 360 -27.44 7.28 -13.27
CA TRP A 360 -28.62 6.45 -13.66
C TRP A 360 -28.49 5.40 -14.81
N SER A 361 -29.12 4.20 -14.89
CA SER A 361 -30.35 3.58 -14.31
C SER A 361 -30.36 2.02 -14.42
N LEU A 362 -31.26 1.33 -13.69
CA LEU A 362 -31.61 -0.12 -13.69
C LEU A 362 -32.80 -0.44 -14.64
N PRO A 363 -33.35 -1.68 -14.79
CA PRO A 363 -32.83 -3.07 -14.90
C PRO A 363 -33.51 -3.93 -16.03
N THR A 364 -33.10 -5.20 -16.24
CA THR A 364 -33.97 -6.42 -16.41
C THR A 364 -33.15 -7.71 -16.33
N VAL A 365 -33.77 -8.79 -15.84
CA VAL A 365 -33.22 -10.09 -15.38
C VAL A 365 -33.58 -11.23 -16.35
N ASP A 366 -32.77 -12.28 -16.50
CA ASP A 366 -33.21 -13.69 -16.45
C ASP A 366 -32.04 -14.69 -16.26
N VAL A 367 -32.37 -15.87 -15.72
CA VAL A 367 -31.58 -16.81 -14.92
C VAL A 367 -31.51 -18.16 -15.62
N SER A 368 -30.35 -18.82 -15.65
CA SER A 368 -30.27 -20.29 -15.49
C SER A 368 -28.83 -20.81 -15.41
N GLY A 369 -28.54 -21.63 -14.40
CA GLY A 369 -27.58 -22.73 -14.58
C GLY A 369 -26.36 -22.80 -13.67
N LEU A 370 -26.54 -22.75 -12.35
CA LEU A 370 -25.69 -23.49 -11.42
C LEU A 370 -25.75 -24.98 -11.80
N PHE A 371 -24.66 -25.58 -12.29
CA PHE A 371 -24.23 -26.96 -11.96
C PHE A 371 -22.91 -27.29 -12.68
N LYS A 372 -22.01 -27.97 -11.94
CA LYS A 372 -20.74 -28.61 -12.35
C LYS A 372 -19.42 -27.90 -11.99
N ARG A 373 -19.27 -27.63 -10.68
CA ARG A 373 -18.14 -28.22 -9.95
C ARG A 373 -18.53 -29.64 -9.52
N PHE A 374 -17.54 -30.54 -9.47
CA PHE A 374 -17.58 -31.98 -9.11
C PHE A 374 -17.87 -33.02 -10.21
N VAL A 375 -16.79 -33.48 -10.86
CA VAL A 375 -16.36 -34.90 -11.04
C VAL A 375 -14.84 -34.83 -11.24
N SER A 376 -14.01 -34.93 -10.19
CA SER A 376 -13.31 -36.12 -9.68
C SER A 376 -12.49 -36.92 -10.69
N ALA A 377 -11.19 -37.01 -10.41
CA ALA A 377 -10.31 -38.18 -10.53
C ALA A 377 -10.05 -38.80 -11.92
N PHE A 378 -8.85 -39.39 -12.03
CA PHE A 378 -8.20 -40.04 -13.19
C PHE A 378 -7.52 -39.06 -14.16
N SER A 379 -6.22 -39.16 -14.46
CA SER A 379 -5.22 -40.19 -14.20
C SER A 379 -3.84 -39.57 -14.07
N SER A 380 -3.11 -39.95 -13.02
CA SER A 380 -1.66 -39.87 -12.96
C SER A 380 -1.03 -40.70 -14.09
N GLY A 381 -0.60 -40.01 -15.14
CA GLY A 381 0.29 -40.54 -16.17
C GLY A 381 1.65 -39.88 -16.00
N ASP A 382 2.49 -40.49 -15.17
CA ASP A 382 3.84 -40.04 -14.87
C ASP A 382 4.74 -40.33 -16.09
N SER A 383 4.85 -39.39 -17.02
CA SER A 383 5.85 -39.45 -18.08
C SER A 383 7.06 -38.59 -17.70
N LYS A 384 8.05 -39.20 -17.04
CA LYS A 384 9.39 -38.65 -16.91
C LYS A 384 10.04 -38.55 -18.30
N LYS A 385 9.80 -37.44 -19.01
CA LYS A 385 10.71 -37.01 -20.08
C LYS A 385 11.85 -36.23 -19.43
N VAL A 386 12.99 -36.90 -19.32
CA VAL A 386 14.26 -36.29 -18.94
C VAL A 386 14.66 -35.31 -20.04
N THR A 387 14.40 -34.02 -19.83
CA THR A 387 14.98 -32.94 -20.66
C THR A 387 16.50 -33.00 -20.61
N ARG A 388 17.14 -33.19 -21.77
CA ARG A 388 18.59 -33.21 -21.97
C ARG A 388 19.20 -31.88 -21.52
N ALA A 389 20.41 -31.92 -20.95
CA ALA A 389 21.11 -30.72 -20.48
C ALA A 389 21.57 -29.84 -21.65
N VAL A 390 21.30 -28.54 -21.57
CA VAL A 390 21.78 -27.54 -22.53
C VAL A 390 23.29 -27.38 -22.36
N LYS A 391 24.07 -27.59 -23.43
CA LYS A 391 25.55 -27.65 -23.36
C LYS A 391 26.19 -26.31 -22.95
N ASN A 392 25.59 -25.18 -23.33
CA ASN A 392 25.94 -23.85 -22.85
C ASN A 392 24.70 -22.93 -22.94
N ILE A 393 24.13 -22.56 -21.79
CA ILE A 393 22.91 -21.72 -21.75
C ILE A 393 23.17 -20.29 -22.24
N SER A 394 24.39 -19.76 -22.04
CA SER A 394 24.73 -18.39 -22.39
C SER A 394 24.86 -18.15 -23.89
N THR A 395 25.02 -19.20 -24.71
CA THR A 395 25.15 -19.13 -26.17
C THR A 395 24.35 -20.25 -26.86
N TRP A 396 23.17 -20.56 -26.30
CA TRP A 396 22.39 -21.73 -26.71
C TRP A 396 21.91 -21.65 -28.18
N MET A 397 21.70 -20.45 -28.72
CA MET A 397 21.28 -20.31 -30.11
C MET A 397 22.37 -20.70 -31.09
N SER A 398 23.65 -20.60 -30.71
CA SER A 398 24.81 -20.91 -31.56
C SER A 398 24.94 -22.39 -31.94
N ALA A 399 24.19 -23.29 -31.30
CA ALA A 399 24.23 -24.70 -31.61
C ALA A 399 23.76 -24.94 -33.08
N PRO A 400 24.47 -25.74 -33.90
CA PRO A 400 24.12 -25.96 -35.31
C PRO A 400 22.67 -26.42 -35.52
N GLU A 401 22.17 -27.29 -34.65
CA GLU A 401 20.80 -27.79 -34.67
C GLU A 401 19.74 -26.72 -34.34
N ILE A 402 20.14 -25.63 -33.67
CA ILE A 402 19.28 -24.47 -33.40
C ILE A 402 19.38 -23.48 -34.57
N GLN A 403 20.58 -23.21 -35.08
CA GLN A 403 20.83 -22.36 -36.24
C GLN A 403 20.13 -22.85 -37.52
N ALA A 404 19.84 -24.15 -37.63
CA ALA A 404 19.13 -24.76 -38.75
C ALA A 404 17.60 -24.62 -38.68
N LYS A 405 17.04 -24.12 -37.56
CA LYS A 405 15.58 -23.97 -37.40
C LYS A 405 15.09 -22.66 -37.97
N ASP A 406 13.86 -22.65 -38.45
CA ASP A 406 13.13 -21.41 -38.69
C ASP A 406 12.68 -20.76 -37.37
N LEU A 407 12.42 -19.45 -37.40
CA LEU A 407 11.95 -18.73 -36.22
C LEU A 407 10.66 -19.33 -35.65
N ALA A 408 9.74 -19.78 -36.51
CA ALA A 408 8.50 -20.43 -36.09
C ALA A 408 8.71 -21.75 -35.32
N SER A 409 9.87 -22.39 -35.48
CA SER A 409 10.21 -23.65 -34.81
C SER A 409 11.01 -23.48 -33.52
N LEU A 410 11.36 -22.26 -33.12
CA LEU A 410 12.09 -22.00 -31.88
C LEU A 410 11.15 -21.80 -30.69
N TYR A 411 11.64 -22.11 -29.49
CA TYR A 411 11.16 -21.55 -28.23
C TYR A 411 12.21 -20.56 -27.73
N ILE A 412 11.85 -19.29 -27.68
CA ILE A 412 12.69 -18.16 -27.30
C ILE A 412 12.26 -17.72 -25.90
N PRO A 413 13.16 -17.79 -24.91
CA PRO A 413 12.89 -17.24 -23.58
C PRO A 413 12.98 -15.71 -23.62
N GLY A 414 11.94 -15.06 -23.12
CA GLY A 414 11.88 -13.62 -22.93
C GLY A 414 11.63 -13.24 -21.48
N THR A 415 11.91 -11.99 -21.14
CA THR A 415 11.50 -11.38 -19.87
C THR A 415 10.48 -10.28 -20.11
N HIS A 416 9.44 -10.28 -19.28
CA HIS A 416 8.45 -9.20 -19.21
C HIS A 416 9.02 -8.07 -18.33
N ASP A 417 8.80 -6.81 -18.72
CA ASP A 417 9.35 -5.64 -18.03
C ASP A 417 10.84 -5.84 -17.67
N SER A 418 11.68 -6.14 -18.66
CA SER A 418 13.00 -6.74 -18.45
C SER A 418 13.95 -5.93 -17.58
N HIS A 419 13.77 -4.62 -17.50
CA HIS A 419 14.57 -3.72 -16.67
C HIS A 419 13.89 -3.35 -15.34
N ALA A 420 12.75 -3.93 -14.99
CA ALA A 420 12.12 -3.76 -13.69
C ALA A 420 12.82 -4.60 -12.60
N TYR A 421 14.14 -4.45 -12.47
CA TYR A 421 14.97 -5.05 -11.41
C TYR A 421 15.50 -4.04 -10.39
N SER A 422 15.54 -2.75 -10.75
CA SER A 422 15.97 -1.67 -9.84
C SER A 422 15.36 -0.33 -10.23
N PHE A 423 14.97 0.48 -9.23
CA PHE A 423 14.30 1.76 -9.41
C PHE A 423 14.96 2.87 -8.60
N ASP A 424 14.82 4.11 -9.06
CA ASP A 424 15.30 5.32 -8.38
C ASP A 424 14.30 5.87 -7.34
N ASN A 425 13.18 5.18 -7.09
CA ASN A 425 12.06 5.69 -6.27
C ASN A 425 11.53 7.04 -6.78
N VAL A 426 11.56 7.23 -8.10
CA VAL A 426 11.01 8.39 -8.81
C VAL A 426 9.97 7.87 -9.80
N LEU A 427 8.79 8.49 -9.82
CA LEU A 427 7.77 8.19 -10.83
C LEU A 427 8.29 8.53 -12.22
N SER A 428 8.02 7.69 -13.20
CA SER A 428 8.33 8.02 -14.58
C SER A 428 7.49 9.22 -15.06
N SER A 429 7.85 9.84 -16.19
CA SER A 429 6.96 10.83 -16.81
C SER A 429 5.80 10.17 -17.56
N MET A 430 5.81 8.85 -17.70
CA MET A 430 4.74 8.07 -18.32
C MET A 430 3.59 7.91 -17.32
N ARG A 431 2.53 8.69 -17.52
CA ARG A 431 1.32 8.62 -16.72
C ARG A 431 0.35 7.61 -17.30
N TYR A 432 0.13 6.52 -16.59
CA TYR A 432 -0.92 5.58 -16.93
C TYR A 432 -2.20 5.93 -16.19
N SER A 433 -3.35 5.73 -16.83
CA SER A 433 -4.65 6.12 -16.25
C SER A 433 -4.93 5.43 -14.92
N ASP A 434 -4.48 4.19 -14.80
CA ASP A 434 -4.68 3.30 -13.67
C ASP A 434 -3.81 3.71 -12.46
N ILE A 435 -2.54 4.12 -12.66
CA ILE A 435 -1.68 4.67 -11.59
C ILE A 435 -1.67 6.21 -11.49
N SER A 436 -2.50 6.93 -12.25
CA SER A 436 -2.43 8.40 -12.39
C SER A 436 -2.46 9.18 -11.06
N PHE A 437 -3.18 8.67 -10.06
CA PHE A 437 -3.28 9.26 -8.73
C PHE A 437 -1.92 9.35 -7.99
N LEU A 438 -0.90 8.57 -8.38
CA LEU A 438 0.46 8.69 -7.83
C LEU A 438 1.06 10.07 -8.11
N TRP A 439 0.70 10.70 -9.23
CA TRP A 439 1.16 12.05 -9.57
C TRP A 439 0.34 13.14 -8.88
N ASP A 440 -0.73 12.80 -8.16
CA ASP A 440 -1.51 13.70 -7.31
C ASP A 440 -0.98 13.71 -5.85
N MET A 441 0.23 13.18 -5.64
CA MET A 441 0.91 13.17 -4.34
C MET A 441 2.21 13.94 -4.39
N ASP A 442 2.53 14.58 -3.27
CA ASP A 442 3.86 15.09 -3.00
C ASP A 442 4.50 14.19 -1.95
N TYR A 443 5.51 13.45 -2.37
CA TYR A 443 6.13 12.43 -1.53
C TYR A 443 7.08 13.04 -0.50
N PHE A 444 7.58 14.26 -0.69
CA PHE A 444 8.71 14.74 0.10
C PHE A 444 8.54 16.17 0.62
N LEU A 445 7.79 17.02 -0.07
CA LEU A 445 7.60 18.41 0.34
C LEU A 445 6.37 18.55 1.24
N PRO A 446 6.42 19.40 2.28
CA PRO A 446 5.25 19.75 3.07
C PRO A 446 4.31 20.68 2.31
N ALA A 447 3.06 20.71 2.74
CA ALA A 447 2.04 21.62 2.21
C ALA A 447 2.38 23.09 2.52
N PRO A 448 2.07 24.04 1.62
CA PRO A 448 2.27 25.47 1.87
C PRO A 448 1.56 25.96 3.14
N SER A 449 2.32 26.49 4.09
CA SER A 449 1.82 26.91 5.41
C SER A 449 1.33 28.37 5.49
N ASP A 450 1.17 29.04 4.35
CA ASP A 450 0.69 30.43 4.25
C ASP A 450 -0.86 30.53 4.19
N GLY A 451 -1.56 29.39 4.25
CA GLY A 451 -3.02 29.31 4.12
C GLY A 451 -3.52 29.56 2.69
N SER A 452 -2.64 29.50 1.68
CA SER A 452 -3.03 29.45 0.28
C SER A 452 -3.52 28.06 -0.12
N PHE A 453 -3.06 27.02 0.57
CA PHE A 453 -3.37 25.62 0.31
C PHE A 453 -4.31 25.00 1.34
N ASN A 454 -5.34 24.28 0.88
CA ASN A 454 -6.22 23.49 1.75
C ASN A 454 -5.91 21.98 1.64
N PRO A 455 -5.17 21.38 2.59
CA PRO A 455 -4.78 19.97 2.52
C PRO A 455 -5.98 19.00 2.58
N MET A 456 -7.16 19.49 2.94
CA MET A 456 -8.38 18.70 3.00
C MET A 456 -9.17 18.73 1.70
N LYS A 457 -8.80 19.55 0.72
CA LYS A 457 -9.57 19.78 -0.51
C LYS A 457 -8.73 19.72 -1.77
N GLU A 458 -7.49 20.17 -1.69
CA GLU A 458 -6.59 20.37 -2.83
C GLU A 458 -5.57 19.23 -2.96
N THR A 459 -5.00 19.13 -4.15
CA THR A 459 -3.90 18.24 -4.52
C THR A 459 -2.68 19.09 -4.85
N PRO A 460 -1.45 18.59 -4.67
CA PRO A 460 -1.13 17.22 -4.28
C PRO A 460 -1.35 16.92 -2.79
N ILE A 461 -1.53 15.65 -2.44
CA ILE A 461 -1.53 15.23 -1.03
C ILE A 461 -0.07 15.12 -0.56
N HIS A 462 0.30 15.88 0.47
CA HIS A 462 1.67 15.93 0.98
C HIS A 462 1.91 14.81 1.99
N LEU A 463 2.75 13.82 1.67
CA LEU A 463 2.99 12.66 2.54
C LEU A 463 4.07 12.92 3.59
N GLY A 464 5.02 13.78 3.26
CA GLY A 464 6.22 13.98 4.05
C GLY A 464 7.27 12.90 3.86
N PRO A 465 8.51 13.15 4.29
CA PRO A 465 9.67 12.38 3.89
C PRO A 465 9.64 10.91 4.35
N VAL A 466 9.10 10.62 5.53
CA VAL A 466 9.08 9.24 6.06
C VAL A 466 8.03 8.41 5.33
N LEU A 467 6.78 8.90 5.28
CA LEU A 467 5.70 8.21 4.57
C LEU A 467 5.96 8.14 3.07
N GLY A 468 6.47 9.20 2.45
CA GLY A 468 6.79 9.19 1.03
C GLY A 468 7.89 8.20 0.66
N LYS A 469 8.95 8.11 1.48
CA LYS A 469 10.01 7.10 1.29
C LYS A 469 9.46 5.69 1.44
N TYR A 470 8.62 5.46 2.45
CA TYR A 470 7.95 4.16 2.64
C TYR A 470 7.09 3.81 1.43
N ALA A 471 6.20 4.72 1.01
CA ALA A 471 5.32 4.54 -0.14
C ALA A 471 6.10 4.23 -1.42
N MET A 472 7.14 5.01 -1.73
CA MET A 472 7.98 4.76 -2.91
C MET A 472 8.70 3.40 -2.84
N SER A 473 9.16 3.00 -1.65
CA SER A 473 9.81 1.70 -1.46
C SER A 473 8.84 0.54 -1.66
N SER A 474 7.61 0.65 -1.15
CA SER A 474 6.57 -0.36 -1.36
C SER A 474 6.15 -0.44 -2.83
N ILE A 475 5.99 0.70 -3.51
CA ILE A 475 5.71 0.74 -4.96
C ILE A 475 6.85 0.07 -5.74
N ALA A 476 8.11 0.36 -5.41
CA ALA A 476 9.27 -0.25 -6.05
C ALA A 476 9.32 -1.77 -5.87
N ARG A 477 8.96 -2.28 -4.68
CA ARG A 477 8.87 -3.73 -4.43
C ARG A 477 7.77 -4.40 -5.24
N VAL A 478 6.64 -3.72 -5.43
CA VAL A 478 5.50 -4.22 -6.23
C VAL A 478 5.82 -4.19 -7.72
N ALA A 479 6.49 -3.14 -8.21
CA ALA A 479 6.84 -2.97 -9.61
C ALA A 479 7.99 -3.88 -10.08
N LYS A 480 8.71 -4.54 -9.17
CA LYS A 480 9.90 -5.33 -9.51
C LYS A 480 9.55 -6.68 -10.15
N ALA A 481 9.73 -6.78 -11.47
CA ALA A 481 9.44 -7.99 -12.25
C ALA A 481 10.65 -8.92 -12.44
N GLN A 482 11.87 -8.41 -12.26
CA GLN A 482 13.10 -9.16 -12.50
C GLN A 482 14.07 -9.10 -11.30
N GLY A 483 14.83 -10.16 -11.10
CA GLY A 483 15.80 -10.27 -10.00
C GLY A 483 17.20 -9.73 -10.32
N SER A 484 17.54 -9.55 -11.60
CA SER A 484 18.91 -9.27 -12.04
C SER A 484 18.96 -8.44 -13.31
N ASP A 485 20.15 -7.89 -13.59
CA ASP A 485 20.40 -7.00 -14.71
C ASP A 485 20.32 -7.69 -16.09
N ILE A 486 20.34 -6.89 -17.16
CA ILE A 486 20.21 -7.36 -18.55
C ILE A 486 21.39 -8.27 -18.93
N LEU A 487 22.60 -7.95 -18.47
CA LEU A 487 23.77 -8.80 -18.69
C LEU A 487 23.59 -10.19 -18.05
N SER A 488 23.08 -10.25 -16.83
CA SER A 488 22.81 -11.50 -16.13
C SER A 488 21.72 -12.31 -16.82
N GLN A 489 20.65 -11.65 -17.27
CA GLN A 489 19.59 -12.26 -18.09
C GLN A 489 20.15 -12.86 -19.40
N LEU A 490 20.98 -12.12 -20.13
CA LEU A 490 21.63 -12.59 -21.37
C LEU A 490 22.51 -13.82 -21.12
N LYS A 491 23.34 -13.78 -20.07
CA LYS A 491 24.17 -14.92 -19.64
C LYS A 491 23.32 -16.11 -19.21
N GLY A 492 22.15 -15.85 -18.64
CA GLY A 492 21.14 -16.83 -18.27
C GLY A 492 20.37 -17.45 -19.44
N GLY A 493 20.58 -16.96 -20.67
CA GLY A 493 19.98 -17.50 -21.89
C GLY A 493 18.76 -16.74 -22.41
N VAL A 494 18.34 -15.65 -21.76
CA VAL A 494 17.26 -14.76 -22.23
C VAL A 494 17.66 -14.13 -23.56
N ARG A 495 16.73 -14.08 -24.52
CA ARG A 495 16.96 -13.54 -25.87
C ARG A 495 15.92 -12.53 -26.34
N HIS A 496 14.89 -12.29 -25.53
CA HIS A 496 13.89 -11.26 -25.79
C HIS A 496 13.72 -10.38 -24.55
N PHE A 497 13.75 -9.07 -24.75
CA PHE A 497 13.67 -8.07 -23.70
C PHE A 497 12.55 -7.06 -23.99
N ASP A 498 11.53 -7.02 -23.13
CA ASP A 498 10.50 -5.97 -23.11
C ASP A 498 11.07 -4.74 -22.39
N LEU A 499 11.43 -3.72 -23.18
CA LEU A 499 12.01 -2.47 -22.72
C LEU A 499 10.99 -1.33 -22.90
N ARG A 500 10.34 -0.96 -21.81
CA ARG A 500 9.42 0.18 -21.80
C ARG A 500 10.16 1.50 -21.67
N VAL A 501 10.60 2.09 -22.78
CA VAL A 501 11.53 3.23 -22.79
C VAL A 501 10.78 4.55 -22.87
N TYR A 502 11.18 5.54 -22.05
CA TYR A 502 10.70 6.91 -22.16
C TYR A 502 11.86 7.91 -22.09
N TYR A 503 11.63 9.10 -22.62
CA TYR A 503 12.53 10.25 -22.52
C TYR A 503 12.15 11.11 -21.32
N ASP A 504 13.10 11.29 -20.40
CA ASP A 504 13.00 12.21 -19.26
C ASP A 504 13.59 13.56 -19.70
N SER A 505 12.72 14.54 -19.97
CA SER A 505 13.14 15.86 -20.43
C SER A 505 13.88 16.68 -19.37
N ALA A 506 13.68 16.40 -18.08
CA ALA A 506 14.39 17.08 -17.01
C ALA A 506 15.83 16.56 -16.87
N ALA A 507 16.04 15.26 -17.11
CA ALA A 507 17.37 14.64 -17.11
C ALA A 507 18.08 14.68 -18.46
N ASP A 508 17.36 15.00 -19.55
CA ASP A 508 17.79 14.86 -20.95
C ASP A 508 18.36 13.47 -21.26
N LYS A 509 17.63 12.42 -20.86
CA LYS A 509 18.08 11.02 -20.97
C LYS A 509 16.91 10.07 -21.23
N PHE A 510 17.24 8.91 -21.81
CA PHE A 510 16.32 7.79 -21.95
C PHE A 510 16.45 6.84 -20.76
N TYR A 511 15.31 6.50 -20.17
CA TYR A 511 15.17 5.51 -19.11
C TYR A 511 14.14 4.48 -19.52
N THR A 512 14.14 3.33 -18.85
CA THR A 512 12.96 2.45 -18.88
C THR A 512 12.08 2.69 -17.66
N GLN A 513 10.85 2.17 -17.70
CA GLN A 513 9.92 2.31 -16.60
C GLN A 513 9.01 1.09 -16.40
N HIS A 514 8.48 0.99 -15.19
CA HIS A 514 7.31 0.18 -14.87
C HIS A 514 6.48 0.98 -13.86
N GLY A 515 5.95 2.11 -14.32
CA GLY A 515 5.39 3.18 -13.49
C GLY A 515 6.45 4.03 -12.78
N LEU A 516 7.48 3.39 -12.22
CA LEU A 516 8.68 4.01 -11.68
C LEU A 516 9.81 4.05 -12.72
N ARG A 517 10.67 5.07 -12.62
CA ARG A 517 11.91 5.18 -13.40
C ARG A 517 12.90 4.11 -12.93
N ALA A 518 13.37 3.28 -13.86
CA ALA A 518 14.47 2.37 -13.61
C ALA A 518 15.76 3.15 -13.36
N LYS A 519 16.65 2.59 -12.51
CA LYS A 519 17.88 3.28 -12.11
C LYS A 519 18.87 3.45 -13.27
N ALA A 520 19.04 2.43 -14.11
CA ALA A 520 19.95 2.51 -15.25
C ALA A 520 19.29 3.26 -16.43
N THR A 521 20.11 3.92 -17.23
CA THR A 521 19.66 4.55 -18.48
C THR A 521 19.57 3.52 -19.60
N LEU A 522 18.95 3.88 -20.73
CA LEU A 522 18.99 3.06 -21.94
C LEU A 522 20.42 2.81 -22.41
N ILE A 523 21.32 3.79 -22.30
CA ILE A 523 22.74 3.63 -22.66
C ILE A 523 23.38 2.53 -21.81
N ASP A 524 23.09 2.48 -20.51
CA ASP A 524 23.62 1.44 -19.62
C ASP A 524 23.13 0.04 -20.01
N ILE A 525 21.85 -0.09 -20.38
CA ILE A 525 21.28 -1.34 -20.89
C ILE A 525 21.98 -1.78 -22.18
N LEU A 526 22.12 -0.88 -23.15
CA LEU A 526 22.76 -1.18 -24.42
C LEU A 526 24.25 -1.50 -24.25
N ASN A 527 24.92 -0.91 -23.24
CA ASN A 527 26.29 -1.27 -22.87
C ASN A 527 26.38 -2.69 -22.33
N GLN A 528 25.41 -3.14 -21.53
CA GLN A 528 25.33 -4.52 -21.06
C GLN A 528 25.15 -5.51 -22.22
N VAL A 529 24.30 -5.17 -23.21
CA VAL A 529 24.15 -5.97 -24.45
C VAL A 529 25.48 -6.02 -25.22
N GLN A 530 26.13 -4.86 -25.40
CA GLN A 530 27.43 -4.80 -26.08
C GLN A 530 28.50 -5.64 -25.37
N GLN A 531 28.52 -5.60 -24.04
CA GLN A 531 29.44 -6.39 -23.22
C GLN A 531 29.22 -7.89 -23.43
N PHE A 532 27.97 -8.34 -23.46
CA PHE A 532 27.65 -9.74 -23.76
C PHE A 532 28.14 -10.17 -25.15
N ILE A 533 27.89 -9.36 -26.17
CA ILE A 533 28.30 -9.63 -27.56
C ILE A 533 29.83 -9.70 -27.66
N LYS A 534 30.55 -8.74 -27.07
CA LYS A 534 32.02 -8.70 -27.07
C LYS A 534 32.64 -9.85 -26.28
N ALA A 535 31.98 -10.34 -25.23
CA ALA A 535 32.41 -11.50 -24.48
C ALA A 535 32.19 -12.82 -25.23
N ASN A 536 31.34 -12.84 -26.25
CA ASN A 536 30.98 -14.03 -27.03
C ASN A 536 31.13 -13.78 -28.54
N PRO A 537 32.30 -13.37 -29.05
CA PRO A 537 32.46 -12.87 -30.42
C PRO A 537 32.25 -13.95 -31.50
N SER A 538 32.43 -15.24 -31.17
CA SER A 538 32.20 -16.38 -32.05
C SER A 538 30.79 -16.96 -31.98
N ALA A 539 29.92 -16.39 -31.14
CA ALA A 539 28.54 -16.83 -31.00
C ALA A 539 27.66 -16.26 -32.13
N ALA A 540 26.59 -16.97 -32.42
CA ALA A 540 25.56 -16.62 -33.38
C ALA A 540 24.20 -16.46 -32.67
N GLU A 541 24.13 -15.54 -31.70
CA GLU A 541 22.90 -15.28 -30.95
C GLU A 541 22.02 -14.21 -31.62
N LEU A 542 20.70 -14.35 -31.50
CA LEU A 542 19.75 -13.30 -31.85
C LEU A 542 19.20 -12.68 -30.56
N ILE A 543 19.52 -11.41 -30.32
CA ILE A 543 19.04 -10.62 -29.17
C ILE A 543 17.94 -9.69 -29.66
N ILE A 544 16.75 -9.80 -29.08
CA ILE A 544 15.59 -9.01 -29.47
C ILE A 544 15.31 -7.98 -28.36
N LEU A 545 15.36 -6.70 -28.74
CA LEU A 545 15.05 -5.57 -27.87
C LEU A 545 13.75 -4.97 -28.35
N ASP A 546 12.67 -5.25 -27.62
CA ASP A 546 11.35 -4.69 -27.89
C ASP A 546 11.20 -3.37 -27.14
N VAL A 547 10.99 -2.29 -27.87
CA VAL A 547 10.97 -0.92 -27.34
C VAL A 547 9.56 -0.40 -27.42
N SER A 548 8.88 -0.35 -26.28
CA SER A 548 7.45 -0.06 -26.17
C SER A 548 7.15 1.04 -25.14
N HIS A 549 5.89 1.48 -25.08
CA HIS A 549 5.39 2.48 -24.14
C HIS A 549 6.20 3.78 -24.11
N THR A 550 6.46 4.34 -25.29
CA THR A 550 7.29 5.52 -25.48
C THR A 550 6.50 6.83 -25.47
N ASN A 551 7.18 7.92 -25.10
CA ASN A 551 6.68 9.30 -25.24
C ASN A 551 7.36 10.06 -26.40
N PHE A 552 7.93 9.34 -27.37
CA PHE A 552 8.80 9.92 -28.40
C PHE A 552 8.04 10.75 -29.46
N ASN A 553 6.71 10.70 -29.46
CA ASN A 553 5.84 11.48 -30.35
C ASN A 553 5.33 12.79 -29.68
N GLN A 554 5.87 13.16 -28.52
CA GLN A 554 5.44 14.32 -27.76
C GLN A 554 6.52 15.41 -27.75
N ASP A 555 6.09 16.66 -27.73
CA ASP A 555 6.97 17.81 -27.47
C ASP A 555 7.03 18.08 -25.95
N PHE A 556 8.19 18.49 -25.46
CA PHE A 556 8.44 18.77 -24.04
C PHE A 556 8.76 20.24 -23.85
N THR A 557 8.07 20.91 -22.92
CA THR A 557 8.38 22.29 -22.52
C THR A 557 9.09 22.27 -21.17
N LEU A 558 10.32 22.79 -21.13
CA LEU A 558 11.11 22.91 -19.90
C LEU A 558 10.62 24.10 -19.05
N ILE A 559 11.09 24.16 -17.79
CA ILE A 559 10.70 25.21 -16.83
C ILE A 559 11.03 26.62 -17.35
N ASP A 560 12.09 26.77 -18.13
CA ASP A 560 12.51 28.04 -18.74
C ASP A 560 11.77 28.38 -20.05
N GLY A 561 10.81 27.55 -20.48
CA GLY A 561 10.05 27.70 -21.71
C GLY A 561 10.70 27.09 -22.96
N THR A 562 11.89 26.48 -22.84
CA THR A 562 12.55 25.78 -23.96
C THR A 562 11.70 24.59 -24.42
N ILE A 563 11.49 24.45 -25.74
CA ILE A 563 10.76 23.32 -26.33
C ILE A 563 11.76 22.30 -26.91
N ILE A 564 11.64 21.05 -26.46
CA ILE A 564 12.29 19.89 -27.07
C ILE A 564 11.23 19.18 -27.92
N THR A 565 11.38 19.24 -29.22
CA THR A 565 10.44 18.64 -30.17
C THR A 565 10.54 17.11 -30.18
N SER A 566 9.42 16.44 -30.47
CA SER A 566 9.35 14.99 -30.71
C SER A 566 10.41 14.51 -31.72
N GLN A 567 10.66 15.27 -32.78
CA GLN A 567 11.70 14.97 -33.78
C GLN A 567 13.11 14.97 -33.19
N GLN A 568 13.43 15.93 -32.30
CA GLN A 568 14.71 15.95 -31.59
C GLN A 568 14.83 14.75 -30.64
N VAL A 569 13.75 14.36 -29.97
CA VAL A 569 13.73 13.16 -29.11
C VAL A 569 14.00 11.90 -29.94
N GLN A 570 13.33 11.73 -31.07
CA GLN A 570 13.54 10.60 -31.97
C GLN A 570 14.98 10.57 -32.52
N PHE A 571 15.56 11.72 -32.86
CA PHE A 571 16.95 11.82 -33.28
C PHE A 571 17.94 11.43 -32.16
N LYS A 572 17.71 11.89 -30.93
CA LYS A 572 18.50 11.50 -29.76
C LYS A 572 18.41 9.99 -29.49
N TYR A 573 17.22 9.41 -29.64
CA TYR A 573 17.00 7.97 -29.50
C TYR A 573 17.78 7.18 -30.56
N LEU A 574 17.70 7.57 -31.83
CA LEU A 574 18.50 6.97 -32.91
C LEU A 574 20.00 7.05 -32.61
N GLY A 575 20.48 8.22 -32.17
CA GLY A 575 21.86 8.41 -31.75
C GLY A 575 22.28 7.46 -30.62
N THR A 576 21.36 7.16 -29.71
CA THR A 576 21.58 6.22 -28.61
C THR A 576 21.71 4.77 -29.09
N ILE A 577 20.78 4.30 -29.94
CA ILE A 577 20.80 2.89 -30.39
C ILE A 577 21.91 2.59 -31.43
N ARG A 578 22.43 3.62 -32.12
CA ARG A 578 23.55 3.50 -33.08
C ARG A 578 24.80 2.85 -32.49
N GLN A 579 24.99 2.86 -31.17
CA GLN A 579 26.11 2.16 -30.56
C GLN A 579 26.11 0.63 -30.79
N LEU A 580 24.96 0.05 -31.17
CA LEU A 580 24.81 -1.35 -31.55
C LEU A 580 24.65 -1.56 -33.07
N GLU A 581 24.82 -0.52 -33.89
CA GLU A 581 24.58 -0.53 -35.34
C GLU A 581 25.29 -1.69 -36.05
N GLN A 582 26.56 -1.94 -35.72
CA GLN A 582 27.36 -3.01 -36.36
C GLN A 582 26.83 -4.43 -36.13
N TRP A 583 26.01 -4.65 -35.08
CA TRP A 583 25.36 -5.93 -34.79
C TRP A 583 23.88 -5.92 -35.16
N THR A 584 23.34 -4.80 -35.64
CA THR A 584 21.91 -4.67 -35.86
C THR A 584 21.46 -5.48 -37.08
N TYR A 585 20.41 -6.27 -36.92
CA TYR A 585 19.71 -6.95 -37.99
C TYR A 585 18.41 -6.21 -38.32
N VAL A 586 18.28 -5.78 -39.58
CA VAL A 586 17.04 -5.20 -40.12
C VAL A 586 16.66 -5.97 -41.38
N PRO A 587 15.49 -6.62 -41.43
CA PRO A 587 14.99 -7.23 -42.65
C PRO A 587 14.98 -6.22 -43.80
N ILE A 588 15.39 -6.61 -44.99
CA ILE A 588 15.50 -5.70 -46.15
C ILE A 588 14.19 -4.93 -46.39
N ASN A 589 13.06 -5.63 -46.27
CA ASN A 589 11.72 -5.06 -46.50
C ASN A 589 11.18 -4.24 -45.30
N ALA A 590 11.91 -4.18 -44.18
CA ALA A 590 11.52 -3.40 -43.00
C ALA A 590 12.08 -1.97 -43.03
N ARG A 591 13.15 -1.70 -43.78
CA ARG A 591 13.84 -0.39 -43.78
C ARG A 591 12.90 0.72 -44.27
N GLY A 592 12.67 1.72 -43.42
CA GLY A 592 11.76 2.84 -43.71
C GLY A 592 10.27 2.48 -43.75
N THR A 593 9.89 1.23 -43.49
CA THR A 593 8.49 0.78 -43.54
C THR A 593 7.79 1.12 -42.23
N LYS A 594 6.66 1.83 -42.30
CA LYS A 594 5.88 2.27 -41.12
C LYS A 594 5.21 1.14 -40.33
N ASN A 595 4.88 0.03 -40.97
CA ASN A 595 4.20 -1.13 -40.37
C ASN A 595 4.73 -2.43 -41.00
N PHE A 596 5.96 -2.81 -40.69
CA PHE A 596 6.52 -4.06 -41.20
C PHE A 596 5.71 -5.26 -40.69
N ASN A 597 5.32 -6.16 -41.58
CA ASN A 597 4.64 -7.39 -41.19
C ASN A 597 5.66 -8.40 -40.64
N PHE A 598 5.77 -8.49 -39.31
CA PHE A 598 6.71 -9.37 -38.62
C PHE A 598 6.53 -10.85 -38.96
N GLN A 599 5.30 -11.26 -39.31
CA GLN A 599 4.96 -12.65 -39.66
C GLN A 599 5.67 -13.14 -40.92
N THR A 600 6.20 -12.23 -41.74
CA THR A 600 7.04 -12.58 -42.91
C THR A 600 8.34 -13.29 -42.50
N LEU A 601 8.79 -13.15 -41.25
CA LEU A 601 10.00 -13.80 -40.74
C LEU A 601 9.78 -15.23 -40.26
N LYS A 602 8.54 -15.74 -40.23
CA LYS A 602 8.21 -17.05 -39.65
C LYS A 602 9.05 -18.22 -40.20
N SER A 603 9.32 -18.19 -41.51
CA SER A 603 10.07 -19.23 -42.23
C SER A 603 11.53 -18.87 -42.45
N THR A 604 12.00 -17.74 -41.90
CA THR A 604 13.41 -17.36 -41.97
C THR A 604 14.21 -18.27 -41.04
N VAL A 605 15.22 -18.92 -41.60
CA VAL A 605 16.13 -19.78 -40.83
C VAL A 605 17.02 -18.91 -39.96
N LEU A 606 17.24 -19.29 -38.70
CA LEU A 606 18.01 -18.47 -37.75
C LEU A 606 19.40 -18.11 -38.27
N SER A 607 20.11 -19.05 -38.92
CA SER A 607 21.41 -18.79 -39.55
C SER A 607 21.40 -17.71 -40.64
N GLN A 608 20.26 -17.47 -41.30
CA GLN A 608 20.12 -16.38 -42.29
C GLN A 608 20.04 -15.01 -41.61
N ILE A 609 19.56 -14.97 -40.36
CA ILE A 609 19.49 -13.77 -39.53
C ILE A 609 20.86 -13.49 -38.92
N THR A 610 21.40 -14.48 -38.19
CA THR A 610 22.64 -14.35 -37.42
C THR A 610 23.88 -14.22 -38.31
N GLN A 611 23.86 -14.88 -39.48
CA GLN A 611 24.97 -14.88 -40.44
C GLN A 611 26.30 -15.29 -39.79
N GLY A 612 26.25 -16.23 -38.83
CA GLY A 612 27.43 -16.70 -38.09
C GLY A 612 27.97 -15.72 -37.05
N SER A 613 27.21 -14.68 -36.69
CA SER A 613 27.59 -13.66 -35.70
C SER A 613 26.42 -13.27 -34.82
N ASN A 614 26.68 -12.64 -33.68
CA ASN A 614 25.62 -12.08 -32.85
C ASN A 614 24.88 -10.96 -33.59
N LYS A 615 23.55 -10.96 -33.48
CA LYS A 615 22.68 -9.93 -34.03
C LYS A 615 21.74 -9.36 -32.98
N VAL A 616 21.45 -8.07 -33.12
CA VAL A 616 20.47 -7.34 -32.33
C VAL A 616 19.32 -6.91 -33.22
N LEU A 617 18.09 -7.24 -32.84
CA LEU A 617 16.88 -6.84 -33.52
C LEU A 617 16.11 -5.87 -32.62
N PHE A 618 16.01 -4.61 -33.05
CA PHE A 618 15.16 -3.62 -32.38
C PHE A 618 13.75 -3.69 -32.97
N ILE A 619 12.77 -3.98 -32.12
CA ILE A 619 11.35 -3.88 -32.45
C ILE A 619 10.81 -2.59 -31.85
N ASN A 620 10.01 -1.84 -32.60
CA ASN A 620 9.39 -0.62 -32.13
C ASN A 620 7.97 -0.49 -32.70
N PRO A 621 6.91 -0.60 -31.87
CA PRO A 621 5.54 -0.42 -32.33
C PRO A 621 5.08 1.05 -32.30
N ASP A 622 5.70 1.91 -31.49
CA ASP A 622 5.15 3.22 -31.12
C ASP A 622 5.57 4.36 -32.05
N ILE A 623 6.76 4.26 -32.65
CA ILE A 623 7.29 5.27 -33.57
C ILE A 623 7.83 4.66 -34.85
N THR A 624 7.81 5.45 -35.92
CA THR A 624 8.39 5.08 -37.21
C THR A 624 9.81 5.62 -37.31
N LEU A 625 10.79 4.74 -37.15
CA LEU A 625 12.20 5.04 -37.38
C LEU A 625 12.61 4.59 -38.78
N PRO A 626 13.33 5.44 -39.55
CA PRO A 626 13.70 5.11 -40.93
C PRO A 626 14.77 4.01 -41.03
N GLU A 627 15.54 3.80 -39.97
CA GLU A 627 16.69 2.89 -39.93
C GLU A 627 16.87 2.26 -38.54
N LEU A 628 17.69 1.20 -38.47
CA LEU A 628 18.12 0.47 -37.26
C LEU A 628 17.02 -0.19 -36.41
N SER A 629 15.76 0.13 -36.65
CA SER A 629 14.61 -0.46 -35.97
C SER A 629 13.60 -1.00 -36.97
N VAL A 630 12.88 -2.05 -36.55
CA VAL A 630 11.77 -2.63 -37.28
C VAL A 630 10.49 -2.07 -36.69
N ASN A 631 9.79 -1.22 -37.46
CA ASN A 631 8.55 -0.60 -37.01
C ASN A 631 7.41 -1.62 -37.13
N THR A 632 7.07 -2.30 -36.03
CA THR A 632 6.11 -3.42 -36.03
C THR A 632 5.59 -3.70 -34.63
N GLU A 633 4.38 -4.25 -34.56
CA GLU A 633 3.81 -4.83 -33.32
C GLU A 633 4.50 -6.14 -32.91
N GLY A 634 5.36 -6.71 -33.77
CA GLY A 634 6.20 -7.84 -33.41
C GLY A 634 5.42 -9.16 -33.31
N TRP A 635 5.49 -9.78 -32.13
CA TRP A 635 4.86 -11.07 -31.85
C TRP A 635 3.35 -10.91 -31.71
N MET A 636 2.58 -11.87 -32.24
CA MET A 636 1.12 -11.85 -32.08
C MET A 636 0.73 -12.57 -30.80
N ASN A 637 -0.31 -12.09 -30.13
CA ASN A 637 -1.00 -12.87 -29.11
C ASN A 637 -1.59 -14.16 -29.71
N VAL A 638 -1.58 -15.24 -28.94
CA VAL A 638 -2.23 -16.49 -29.35
C VAL A 638 -3.75 -16.26 -29.47
N PRO A 639 -4.36 -16.43 -30.66
CA PRO A 639 -5.77 -16.06 -30.88
C PRO A 639 -6.75 -16.95 -30.11
N SER A 640 -7.87 -16.36 -29.67
CA SER A 640 -9.00 -17.09 -29.07
C SER A 640 -9.97 -17.57 -30.17
N GLY A 641 -9.87 -18.83 -30.60
CA GLY A 641 -10.80 -19.43 -31.58
C GLY A 641 -10.11 -20.34 -32.61
N VAL A 642 -10.83 -20.68 -33.68
CA VAL A 642 -10.32 -21.58 -34.75
C VAL A 642 -9.77 -20.75 -35.92
N THR A 643 -8.51 -20.29 -35.84
CA THR A 643 -7.75 -19.72 -36.99
C THR A 643 -6.27 -19.48 -36.62
N PRO A 644 -5.37 -19.28 -37.61
CA PRO A 644 -4.86 -20.18 -38.65
C PRO A 644 -3.63 -21.00 -38.21
N LYS A 645 -3.24 -22.02 -38.99
CA LYS A 645 -1.99 -22.78 -38.77
C LYS A 645 -0.77 -21.92 -39.11
N GLY A 646 -0.01 -21.53 -38.08
CA GLY A 646 1.32 -20.94 -38.21
C GLY A 646 1.36 -19.41 -38.07
N GLY A 647 2.44 -18.93 -37.47
CA GLY A 647 2.71 -17.53 -37.12
C GLY A 647 3.83 -17.46 -36.09
N LEU A 648 4.27 -16.25 -35.77
CA LEU A 648 5.16 -15.92 -34.67
C LEU A 648 4.29 -15.39 -33.53
N TYR A 649 4.11 -16.24 -32.51
CA TYR A 649 3.24 -16.01 -31.38
C TYR A 649 4.02 -15.89 -30.08
N GLU A 650 3.52 -15.03 -29.20
CA GLU A 650 3.98 -14.87 -27.83
C GLU A 650 2.91 -15.36 -26.84
N ILE A 651 3.39 -15.91 -25.72
CA ILE A 651 2.64 -15.89 -24.47
C ILE A 651 3.46 -15.17 -23.40
N SER A 652 2.77 -14.37 -22.59
CA SER A 652 3.31 -13.85 -21.34
C SER A 652 2.78 -14.67 -20.18
N ILE A 653 3.69 -15.19 -19.35
CA ILE A 653 3.39 -15.89 -18.10
C ILE A 653 3.62 -14.93 -16.91
N ALA A 654 3.76 -13.62 -17.19
CA ALA A 654 3.88 -12.58 -16.19
C ALA A 654 2.74 -12.66 -15.16
N ALA A 655 3.09 -12.38 -13.92
CA ALA A 655 2.17 -12.43 -12.81
C ALA A 655 1.29 -11.18 -12.79
N THR A 656 -0.03 -11.37 -12.77
CA THR A 656 -0.96 -10.27 -12.49
C THR A 656 -1.19 -10.18 -10.98
N LEU A 657 -1.02 -8.98 -10.43
CA LEU A 657 -1.36 -8.69 -9.04
C LEU A 657 -2.75 -8.08 -8.95
N THR A 658 -3.51 -8.44 -7.93
CA THR A 658 -4.76 -7.76 -7.57
C THR A 658 -4.47 -6.61 -6.61
N PRO A 659 -5.40 -5.63 -6.49
CA PRO A 659 -5.25 -4.56 -5.52
C PRO A 659 -5.22 -5.12 -4.08
N GLY A 660 -6.07 -6.11 -3.82
CA GLY A 660 -6.13 -6.77 -2.52
C GLY A 660 -4.77 -7.34 -2.11
N GLU A 661 -4.06 -8.00 -3.03
CA GLU A 661 -2.73 -8.57 -2.76
C GLU A 661 -1.68 -7.49 -2.48
N ILE A 662 -1.69 -6.39 -3.23
CA ILE A 662 -0.77 -5.27 -3.02
C ILE A 662 -1.01 -4.65 -1.64
N LEU A 663 -2.27 -4.33 -1.33
CA LEU A 663 -2.62 -3.71 -0.07
C LEU A 663 -2.32 -4.64 1.10
N GLU A 664 -2.73 -5.92 1.01
CA GLU A 664 -2.41 -6.94 2.01
C GLU A 664 -0.90 -7.06 2.26
N ASN A 665 -0.08 -7.01 1.20
CA ASN A 665 1.37 -7.04 1.33
C ASN A 665 1.90 -5.83 2.12
N ILE A 666 1.40 -4.63 1.83
CA ILE A 666 1.78 -3.42 2.57
C ILE A 666 1.31 -3.52 4.02
N MET A 667 0.07 -3.96 4.26
CA MET A 667 -0.45 -4.15 5.61
C MET A 667 0.37 -5.17 6.41
N ASN A 668 0.86 -6.24 5.77
CA ASN A 668 1.80 -7.19 6.36
C ASN A 668 3.13 -6.53 6.75
N GLY A 669 3.64 -5.61 5.93
CA GLY A 669 4.79 -4.78 6.28
C GLY A 669 4.55 -3.96 7.54
N LEU A 670 3.41 -3.27 7.60
CA LEU A 670 3.04 -2.38 8.71
C LEU A 670 2.74 -3.11 10.02
N CYS A 671 2.35 -4.40 9.98
CA CYS A 671 2.09 -5.22 11.18
C CYS A 671 3.27 -6.10 11.60
N GLY A 672 4.47 -5.88 11.04
CA GLY A 672 5.69 -6.58 11.43
C GLY A 672 5.90 -7.96 10.77
N VAL A 673 4.94 -8.45 9.97
CA VAL A 673 5.09 -9.70 9.19
C VAL A 673 6.07 -9.53 8.03
N GLY A 674 6.22 -8.29 7.54
CA GLY A 674 7.12 -7.93 6.45
C GLY A 674 6.46 -7.99 5.06
N GLU A 675 6.90 -7.08 4.18
CA GLU A 675 6.50 -7.10 2.77
C GLU A 675 7.27 -8.15 1.97
N LYS A 676 6.61 -8.72 0.96
CA LYS A 676 7.21 -9.65 -0.01
C LYS A 676 7.33 -9.01 -1.39
N GLU A 677 8.28 -9.50 -2.19
CA GLU A 677 8.34 -9.24 -3.63
C GLU A 677 7.21 -10.03 -4.31
N LEU A 678 6.01 -9.45 -4.43
CA LEU A 678 4.80 -10.17 -4.85
C LEU A 678 4.91 -10.84 -6.22
N LEU A 679 5.50 -10.15 -7.20
CA LEU A 679 5.73 -10.72 -8.53
C LEU A 679 6.65 -11.94 -8.47
N LYS A 680 7.63 -11.97 -7.56
CA LYS A 680 8.50 -13.13 -7.32
C LYS A 680 7.72 -14.33 -6.80
N VAL A 681 6.86 -14.09 -5.81
CA VAL A 681 6.03 -15.14 -5.20
C VAL A 681 5.12 -15.78 -6.25
N LYS A 682 4.49 -14.95 -7.09
CA LYS A 682 3.63 -15.42 -8.18
C LYS A 682 4.39 -16.09 -9.32
N ALA A 683 5.55 -15.55 -9.69
CA ALA A 683 6.43 -16.13 -10.70
C ALA A 683 6.93 -17.51 -10.25
N THR A 684 7.24 -17.70 -8.97
CA THR A 684 7.63 -19.02 -8.42
C THR A 684 6.57 -20.09 -8.72
N GLN A 685 5.29 -19.76 -8.54
CA GLN A 685 4.19 -20.68 -8.82
C GLN A 685 4.00 -20.88 -10.33
N SER A 686 4.00 -19.80 -11.10
CA SER A 686 3.71 -19.82 -12.54
C SER A 686 4.83 -20.48 -13.35
N ASN A 687 6.09 -20.20 -13.01
CA ASN A 687 7.27 -20.74 -13.68
C ASN A 687 7.50 -22.22 -13.35
N ALA A 688 7.02 -22.70 -12.19
CA ALA A 688 7.15 -24.10 -11.82
C ALA A 688 6.42 -25.07 -12.78
N ALA A 689 5.40 -24.59 -13.49
CA ALA A 689 4.60 -25.37 -14.46
C ALA A 689 4.76 -24.83 -15.89
N ILE A 690 5.82 -24.08 -16.19
CA ILE A 690 5.96 -23.35 -17.45
C ILE A 690 5.85 -24.23 -18.70
N VAL A 691 6.55 -25.37 -18.72
CA VAL A 691 6.54 -26.29 -19.86
C VAL A 691 5.15 -26.89 -20.07
N GLU A 692 4.51 -27.32 -18.98
CA GLU A 692 3.14 -27.87 -19.01
C GLU A 692 2.14 -26.83 -19.53
N LYS A 693 2.28 -25.57 -19.09
CA LYS A 693 1.42 -24.46 -19.51
C LYS A 693 1.59 -24.13 -21.00
N VAL A 694 2.83 -24.03 -21.49
CA VAL A 694 3.13 -23.84 -22.92
C VAL A 694 2.50 -24.97 -23.72
N ARG A 695 2.79 -26.23 -23.38
CA ARG A 695 2.27 -27.41 -24.09
C ARG A 695 0.74 -27.50 -24.06
N GLY A 696 0.12 -27.12 -22.95
CA GLY A 696 -1.34 -27.07 -22.80
C GLY A 696 -1.95 -26.06 -23.78
N ILE A 697 -1.41 -24.85 -23.84
CA ILE A 697 -1.85 -23.81 -24.79
C ILE A 697 -1.65 -24.29 -26.23
N GLU A 698 -0.51 -24.88 -26.56
CA GLU A 698 -0.26 -25.40 -27.91
C GLU A 698 -1.24 -26.50 -28.31
N GLY A 699 -1.57 -27.40 -27.37
CA GLY A 699 -2.55 -28.47 -27.58
C GLY A 699 -3.98 -27.94 -27.75
N GLU A 700 -4.39 -26.98 -26.92
CA GLU A 700 -5.72 -26.38 -26.97
C GLU A 700 -5.91 -25.54 -28.24
N LYS A 701 -4.94 -24.67 -28.55
CA LYS A 701 -5.00 -23.71 -29.65
C LYS A 701 -4.52 -24.28 -30.98
N LYS A 702 -3.93 -25.48 -30.96
CA LYS A 702 -3.34 -26.16 -32.14
C LYS A 702 -2.34 -25.27 -32.90
N THR A 703 -1.63 -24.40 -32.17
CA THR A 703 -0.59 -23.52 -32.70
C THR A 703 0.63 -23.57 -31.80
N LYS A 704 1.82 -23.49 -32.40
CA LYS A 704 3.07 -23.46 -31.64
C LYS A 704 3.33 -22.05 -31.12
N VAL A 705 3.82 -21.96 -29.89
CA VAL A 705 4.28 -20.69 -29.29
C VAL A 705 5.79 -20.56 -29.49
N GLN A 706 6.25 -19.38 -29.87
CA GLN A 706 7.67 -19.13 -30.11
C GLN A 706 8.27 -18.33 -28.96
N LEU A 707 7.67 -17.20 -28.59
CA LEU A 707 8.17 -16.39 -27.48
C LEU A 707 7.42 -16.75 -26.19
N VAL A 708 8.18 -17.05 -25.14
CA VAL A 708 7.65 -17.28 -23.80
C VAL A 708 8.28 -16.24 -22.87
N SER A 709 7.50 -15.21 -22.55
CA SER A 709 7.93 -14.12 -21.67
C SER A 709 7.57 -14.41 -20.21
N VAL A 710 8.50 -14.20 -19.29
CA VAL A 710 8.34 -14.51 -17.86
C VAL A 710 8.77 -13.36 -16.95
N ASP A 711 8.15 -13.29 -15.78
CA ASP A 711 8.72 -12.59 -14.62
C ASP A 711 9.69 -13.53 -13.89
N TRP A 712 10.75 -12.97 -13.28
CA TRP A 712 11.74 -13.71 -12.51
C TRP A 712 12.31 -14.93 -13.24
N TRP A 713 13.01 -14.66 -14.34
CA TRP A 713 13.56 -15.64 -15.28
C TRP A 713 14.40 -16.76 -14.65
N ASP A 714 15.05 -16.47 -13.52
CA ASP A 714 15.96 -17.33 -12.79
C ASP A 714 15.24 -18.32 -11.86
N ILE A 715 13.92 -18.18 -11.69
CA ILE A 715 13.12 -19.04 -10.81
C ILE A 715 12.39 -20.11 -11.63
N GLY A 716 12.65 -21.38 -11.34
CA GLY A 716 11.98 -22.52 -11.95
C GLY A 716 11.92 -23.76 -11.04
N LYS A 717 11.48 -24.90 -11.60
CA LYS A 717 11.28 -26.16 -10.85
C LYS A 717 12.49 -27.08 -10.96
N GLY A 718 12.79 -27.80 -9.89
CA GLY A 718 13.74 -28.93 -9.90
C GLY A 718 15.20 -28.51 -10.11
N GLY A 719 15.60 -27.34 -9.59
CA GLY A 719 16.96 -26.81 -9.69
C GLY A 719 17.32 -26.20 -11.05
N LYS A 720 16.33 -26.03 -11.95
CA LYS A 720 16.47 -25.32 -13.23
C LYS A 720 15.76 -23.98 -13.16
N THR A 721 16.30 -22.99 -13.88
CA THR A 721 15.65 -21.70 -14.13
C THR A 721 14.46 -21.86 -15.10
N ALA A 722 13.54 -20.87 -15.14
CA ALA A 722 12.47 -20.86 -16.14
C ALA A 722 13.04 -20.85 -17.56
N VAL A 723 14.12 -20.09 -17.77
CA VAL A 723 14.80 -19.97 -19.05
C VAL A 723 15.38 -21.30 -19.53
N GLU A 724 16.08 -22.04 -18.66
CA GLU A 724 16.59 -23.37 -19.01
C GLU A 724 15.47 -24.35 -19.37
N ALA A 725 14.31 -24.25 -18.72
CA ALA A 725 13.16 -25.07 -19.05
C ALA A 725 12.62 -24.75 -20.46
N ILE A 726 12.50 -23.45 -20.82
CA ILE A 726 12.06 -23.00 -22.15
C ILE A 726 13.09 -23.40 -23.21
N VAL A 727 14.38 -23.12 -23.00
CA VAL A 727 15.46 -23.48 -23.93
C VAL A 727 15.49 -25.00 -24.15
N GLY A 728 15.30 -25.79 -23.09
CA GLY A 728 15.20 -27.24 -23.15
C GLY A 728 14.12 -27.76 -24.11
N MET A 729 13.04 -27.00 -24.34
CA MET A 729 11.97 -27.39 -25.29
C MET A 729 12.41 -27.37 -26.75
N ASN A 730 13.56 -26.77 -27.06
CA ASN A 730 14.16 -26.82 -28.39
C ASN A 730 14.88 -28.14 -28.68
N TYR A 731 15.14 -28.97 -27.67
CA TYR A 731 15.86 -30.23 -27.84
C TYR A 731 14.86 -31.41 -27.74
N PRO A 732 15.01 -32.43 -28.61
CA PRO A 732 14.10 -33.58 -28.66
C PRO A 732 14.13 -34.48 -27.42
#